data_AF-A0A8J3Y6F2-F1
#
_entry.id   AF-A0A8J3Y6F2-F1
#
_cell.length_a   1.000
_cell.length_b   1.000
_cell.length_c   1.000
_cell.angle_alpha   90.00
_cell.angle_beta   90.00
_cell.angle_gamma   90.00
#
_symmetry.space_group_name_H-M   'P 1'
#
loop_
_entity.id
_entity.type
_entity.pdbx_description
1 polymer ?
#
loop_
_entity_poly.entity_id
_entity_poly.type
_entity_poly.pdbx_seq_one_letter_code
_entity_poly.pdbx_strand_id
1 'polypeptide(L)'
;MAAGYALAVDLGTSNTVAVLRAPDGRTRPVLFDGQPVLPSAVYLDAAGAYHVGWDAARLGQADPARLEPNPKRRIDEPSILLGERETWTADLLAAVLHEVGRAAVAAAGGLPPAVLTYPASWGASRRDVLVQAVARAGWPPVGRGTTLVPEPVAAARYFADVLRRPVPVGGSLAVFDFGGGTLDLAVVRNEGVGEDGRGRFVVAGAGGVAELGGLDLDAALVEHLGAGIRASDAAAWAAIEEPATTAQLRARRRFWDDVRGAKEMLSRAALAPVAVPGIDQAAHLTRDELEAVIRPLLARGVREAAIVIDRCGLRPDQLAGLFLVGGSSRVPLVARLLHHELGIAPTVLEQPELPVAEGALLEPARAGRDADLAGPVGSGHAPGGGAAGSGHAPGGGAAGSGHAPGGGAASNGHVPGGGSAGSGHAPGAGSAGDGGWVPVGSAPALVGADEPPGGPVPEFTPTVPDVVPSPDGAAAAGPRGPVYGGGGSAPQQTRPLPDGHEAAPLAAVGNPAPAGPAAHFPGVREAPAGTAAQRAPSGPGSTAGPAAWAPGSPAGPAGWASGPPAGSPAWAPGSPAGDGGGGWSGGGGAVRVPPTPEAPAARRRNPLIWVAAAVAVVVVVGAGAVVAWWWNRGPAAIDFRSFTGATTVAAPGMTATGWVDTAVVGDRAYLAFAKEDTSLEVVAVEVDGGKELWRSTAAGTAERWQGIAAVGDGVAVFTEEDPGTDVRTMTVIRGADASWRRQLLADDLVYLFESTVVVSQPGEARIIGLEPRSGEHRWELPNKLDQPTNNAHATVVVATVPDDHAGAADVAGRSFAAYRGADARIVAIGADRSARVIDVQSGDVVKERADVADANDLMLAHNGRLIIGANDDGYRLSSYDLATMGEPVSVYTQTGRGWDAEKLTPCGPDRVCLIEKDGYDQDTAAVVAVDLKKPGRVWDAPAAGADRLVPVGDAVLAVQTNNPPTAVLADGDGRRTLTGVPARVDGANLLLFADTPSDYVSDVPVAGVSLGADEPVQLGPLAGMRAGRCSWDSAVIACAGKDGFVLQRFAD
;
A
#
# COMPACT_ATOMS: atom_id res chain seq x y z
N MET A 1 -17.61 30.50 3.62
CA MET A 1 -16.40 30.41 2.77
C MET A 1 -16.87 30.17 1.34
N ALA A 2 -16.31 30.87 0.35
CA ALA A 2 -16.31 30.31 -1.01
C ALA A 2 -15.35 29.12 -1.01
N ALA A 3 -15.67 28.05 -1.74
CA ALA A 3 -14.74 26.93 -1.86
C ALA A 3 -13.49 27.38 -2.64
N GLY A 4 -12.33 26.82 -2.31
CA GLY A 4 -11.17 26.89 -3.21
C GLY A 4 -11.41 26.07 -4.47
N TYR A 5 -10.39 26.02 -5.34
CA TYR A 5 -10.31 24.91 -6.29
C TYR A 5 -10.24 23.58 -5.52
N ALA A 6 -10.79 22.52 -6.11
CA ALA A 6 -10.58 21.15 -5.66
C ALA A 6 -10.41 20.25 -6.88
N LEU A 7 -9.56 19.23 -6.74
CA LEU A 7 -9.29 18.22 -7.74
C LEU A 7 -9.90 16.89 -7.28
N ALA A 8 -10.49 16.11 -8.18
CA ALA A 8 -10.67 14.68 -7.97
C ALA A 8 -10.11 13.91 -9.16
N VAL A 9 -9.56 12.73 -8.88
CA VAL A 9 -8.88 11.88 -9.86
C VAL A 9 -9.34 10.44 -9.69
N ASP A 10 -9.89 9.90 -10.77
CA ASP A 10 -10.05 8.48 -10.97
C ASP A 10 -8.80 7.94 -11.67
N LEU A 11 -7.92 7.30 -10.89
CA LEU A 11 -6.73 6.63 -11.38
C LEU A 11 -7.14 5.23 -11.83
N GLY A 12 -7.73 5.10 -13.02
CA GLY A 12 -8.15 3.83 -13.60
C GLY A 12 -6.99 2.99 -14.17
N THR A 13 -7.26 1.74 -14.52
CA THR A 13 -6.21 0.78 -14.92
C THR A 13 -5.53 1.11 -16.25
N SER A 14 -6.31 1.57 -17.23
CA SER A 14 -5.86 1.87 -18.59
C SER A 14 -6.06 3.34 -18.97
N ASN A 15 -6.92 4.04 -18.23
CA ASN A 15 -7.27 5.44 -18.42
C ASN A 15 -7.45 6.10 -17.05
N THR A 16 -6.90 7.29 -16.90
CA THR A 16 -7.02 8.19 -15.76
C THR A 16 -7.91 9.36 -16.14
N VAL A 17 -8.88 9.68 -15.29
CA VAL A 17 -9.78 10.82 -15.44
C VAL A 17 -9.57 11.77 -14.28
N ALA A 18 -9.55 13.07 -14.55
CA ALA A 18 -9.45 14.09 -13.51
C ALA A 18 -10.47 15.20 -13.73
N VAL A 19 -11.08 15.71 -12.66
CA VAL A 19 -12.11 16.75 -12.69
C VAL A 19 -11.77 17.82 -11.68
N LEU A 20 -11.84 19.08 -12.11
CA LEU A 20 -11.66 20.26 -11.25
C LEU A 20 -13.03 20.86 -10.90
N ARG A 21 -13.25 21.15 -9.62
CA ARG A 21 -14.23 22.14 -9.18
C ARG A 21 -13.56 23.52 -9.10
N ALA A 22 -14.17 24.52 -9.72
CA ALA A 22 -13.78 25.92 -9.58
C ALA A 22 -14.43 26.58 -8.34
N PRO A 23 -13.91 27.72 -7.85
CA PRO A 23 -14.45 28.43 -6.66
C PRO A 23 -15.92 28.86 -6.75
N ASP A 24 -16.49 28.96 -7.96
CA ASP A 24 -17.90 29.23 -8.21
C ASP A 24 -18.80 27.98 -8.16
N GLY A 25 -18.22 26.82 -7.83
CA GLY A 25 -18.90 25.53 -7.71
C GLY A 25 -19.03 24.75 -9.02
N ARG A 26 -18.67 25.33 -10.18
CA ARG A 26 -18.72 24.59 -11.47
C ARG A 26 -17.64 23.51 -11.52
N THR A 27 -18.03 22.33 -11.99
CA THR A 27 -17.11 21.23 -12.31
C THR A 27 -16.73 21.26 -13.79
N ARG A 28 -15.54 20.77 -14.12
CA ARG A 28 -15.09 20.47 -15.49
C ARG A 28 -13.99 19.41 -15.49
N PRO A 29 -13.90 18.54 -16.50
CA PRO A 29 -12.72 17.72 -16.71
C PRO A 29 -11.44 18.55 -16.81
N VAL A 30 -10.33 17.97 -16.36
CA VAL A 30 -8.97 18.33 -16.78
C VAL A 30 -8.79 17.82 -18.21
N LEU A 31 -8.05 18.56 -19.03
CA LEU A 31 -7.79 18.17 -20.42
C LEU A 31 -6.33 17.84 -20.63
N PHE A 32 -6.07 16.66 -21.18
CA PHE A 32 -4.79 16.09 -21.54
C PHE A 32 -4.69 16.10 -23.06
N ASP A 33 -3.88 16.99 -23.61
CA ASP A 33 -3.79 17.25 -25.06
C ASP A 33 -5.16 17.51 -25.73
N GLY A 34 -6.07 18.13 -24.98
CA GLY A 34 -7.44 18.43 -25.38
C GLY A 34 -8.47 17.32 -25.11
N GLN A 35 -8.05 16.14 -24.63
CA GLN A 35 -8.95 15.03 -24.28
C GLN A 35 -9.28 15.03 -22.77
N PRO A 36 -10.51 14.67 -22.36
CA PRO A 36 -10.89 14.56 -20.95
C PRO A 36 -10.37 13.29 -20.24
N VAL A 37 -9.50 12.52 -20.92
CA VAL A 37 -8.98 11.23 -20.47
C VAL A 37 -7.49 11.15 -20.81
N LEU A 38 -6.67 10.74 -19.84
CA LEU A 38 -5.25 10.44 -19.97
C LEU A 38 -5.06 8.92 -19.98
N PRO A 39 -4.43 8.29 -20.99
CA PRO A 39 -4.06 6.88 -20.88
C PRO A 39 -3.13 6.66 -19.68
N SER A 40 -3.38 5.65 -18.85
CA SER A 40 -2.57 5.39 -17.64
C SER A 40 -1.15 4.86 -17.95
N ALA A 41 -0.79 4.78 -19.23
CA ALA A 41 0.46 4.20 -19.74
C ALA A 41 1.69 5.08 -19.41
N VAL A 42 2.80 4.42 -19.12
CA VAL A 42 4.11 5.04 -18.83
C VAL A 42 5.21 4.38 -19.65
N TYR A 43 6.06 5.20 -20.27
CA TYR A 43 7.19 4.78 -21.09
C TYR A 43 8.51 5.32 -20.52
N LEU A 44 9.52 4.45 -20.35
CA LEU A 44 10.83 4.80 -19.83
C LEU A 44 11.87 4.95 -20.96
N ASP A 45 12.29 6.17 -21.25
CA ASP A 45 13.26 6.42 -22.32
C ASP A 45 14.70 5.99 -21.99
N ALA A 46 15.60 6.11 -22.97
CA ALA A 46 17.00 5.73 -22.83
C ALA A 46 17.84 6.72 -21.99
N ALA A 47 17.33 7.92 -21.69
CA ALA A 47 17.93 8.86 -20.74
C ALA A 47 17.45 8.61 -19.30
N GLY A 48 16.42 7.78 -19.12
CA GLY A 48 15.85 7.42 -17.81
C GLY A 48 14.68 8.29 -17.38
N ALA A 49 14.05 9.04 -18.30
CA ALA A 49 12.87 9.86 -18.03
C ALA A 49 11.57 9.13 -18.37
N TYR A 50 10.51 9.42 -17.61
CA TYR A 50 9.16 8.90 -17.84
C TYR A 50 8.37 9.81 -18.78
N HIS A 51 7.78 9.19 -19.81
CA HIS A 51 6.75 9.78 -20.66
C HIS A 51 5.41 9.12 -20.28
N VAL A 52 4.31 9.85 -20.39
CA VAL A 52 2.99 9.44 -19.87
C VAL A 52 1.92 9.59 -20.96
N GLY A 53 0.82 8.85 -20.86
CA GLY A 53 -0.38 9.13 -21.65
C GLY A 53 -0.25 8.82 -23.14
N TRP A 54 -0.68 9.76 -23.98
CA TRP A 54 -0.65 9.60 -25.44
C TRP A 54 0.77 9.55 -25.98
N ASP A 55 1.73 10.27 -25.38
CA ASP A 55 3.15 10.20 -25.75
C ASP A 55 3.78 8.86 -25.33
N ALA A 56 3.46 8.33 -24.15
CA ALA A 56 3.88 6.97 -23.76
C ALA A 56 3.35 5.93 -24.76
N ALA A 57 2.05 5.97 -25.05
CA ALA A 57 1.42 5.08 -26.01
C ALA A 57 2.03 5.22 -27.42
N ARG A 58 2.42 6.44 -27.82
CA ARG A 58 3.07 6.72 -29.11
C ARG A 58 4.50 6.18 -29.19
N LEU A 59 5.30 6.38 -28.14
CA LEU A 59 6.69 5.91 -28.07
C LEU A 59 6.77 4.38 -27.99
N GLY A 60 5.87 3.74 -27.24
CA GLY A 60 5.76 2.28 -27.16
C GLY A 60 5.35 1.57 -28.46
N GLN A 61 4.86 2.28 -29.48
CA GLN A 61 4.70 1.73 -30.84
C GLN A 61 6.02 1.59 -31.61
N ALA A 62 7.09 2.25 -31.14
CA ALA A 62 8.45 2.14 -31.66
C ALA A 62 9.30 1.16 -30.84
N ASP A 63 9.25 1.24 -29.52
CA ASP A 63 9.89 0.29 -28.60
C ASP A 63 8.91 -0.21 -27.51
N PRO A 64 8.21 -1.33 -27.74
CA PRO A 64 7.26 -1.87 -26.77
C PRO A 64 7.90 -2.38 -25.47
N ALA A 65 9.21 -2.66 -25.45
CA ALA A 65 9.88 -3.21 -24.26
C ALA A 65 10.04 -2.20 -23.12
N ARG A 66 9.85 -0.90 -23.43
CA ARG A 66 9.99 0.23 -22.50
C ARG A 66 8.65 0.80 -22.01
N LEU A 67 7.53 0.18 -22.38
CA LEU A 67 6.17 0.64 -22.07
C LEU A 67 5.48 -0.27 -21.05
N GLU A 68 5.07 0.26 -19.90
CA GLU A 68 3.99 -0.33 -19.09
C GLU A 68 2.67 0.37 -19.41
N PRO A 69 1.73 -0.26 -20.14
CA PRO A 69 0.48 0.36 -20.53
C PRO A 69 -0.59 0.47 -19.43
N ASN A 70 -0.48 -0.29 -18.34
CA ASN A 70 -1.51 -0.42 -17.30
C ASN A 70 -0.91 -0.57 -15.88
N PRO A 71 -0.12 0.39 -15.37
CA PRO A 71 0.66 0.21 -14.12
C PRO A 71 -0.19 -0.11 -12.88
N LYS A 72 -1.47 0.33 -12.81
CA LYS A 72 -2.39 -0.05 -11.71
C LYS A 72 -2.63 -1.56 -11.64
N ARG A 73 -2.54 -2.30 -12.76
CA ARG A 73 -2.69 -3.77 -12.78
C ARG A 73 -1.48 -4.50 -12.18
N ARG A 74 -0.36 -3.80 -12.04
CA ARG A 74 0.93 -4.32 -11.56
C ARG A 74 1.20 -3.91 -10.11
N ILE A 75 0.19 -3.37 -9.40
CA ILE A 75 0.35 -2.76 -8.07
C ILE A 75 0.81 -3.75 -6.98
N ASP A 76 0.54 -5.04 -7.17
CA ASP A 76 0.99 -6.14 -6.32
C ASP A 76 2.40 -6.64 -6.67
N GLU A 77 3.08 -6.00 -7.61
CA GLU A 77 4.49 -6.21 -7.94
C GLU A 77 5.28 -4.96 -7.47
N PRO A 78 6.37 -5.12 -6.69
CA PRO A 78 7.12 -3.97 -6.18
C PRO A 78 7.76 -3.17 -7.32
N SER A 79 8.21 -3.87 -8.36
CA SER A 79 9.00 -3.34 -9.47
C SER A 79 8.61 -4.00 -10.80
N ILE A 80 8.93 -3.29 -11.88
CA ILE A 80 8.73 -3.71 -13.27
C ILE A 80 10.01 -3.46 -14.06
N LEU A 81 10.40 -4.40 -14.89
CA LEU A 81 11.49 -4.22 -15.86
C LEU A 81 11.00 -3.45 -17.09
N LEU A 82 11.56 -2.27 -17.35
CA LEU A 82 11.30 -1.47 -18.55
C LEU A 82 12.60 -1.33 -19.36
N GLY A 83 12.63 -1.98 -20.52
CA GLY A 83 13.86 -2.21 -21.28
C GLY A 83 14.85 -3.05 -20.47
N GLU A 84 15.90 -2.40 -19.98
CA GLU A 84 16.96 -3.01 -19.17
C GLU A 84 16.96 -2.49 -17.71
N ARG A 85 16.01 -1.62 -17.35
CA ARG A 85 15.96 -0.97 -16.03
C ARG A 85 14.76 -1.39 -15.21
N GLU A 86 15.03 -1.96 -14.03
CA GLU A 86 14.04 -2.19 -12.98
C GLU A 86 13.54 -0.83 -12.42
N THR A 87 12.22 -0.72 -12.24
CA THR A 87 11.51 0.53 -11.91
C THR A 87 10.39 0.23 -10.91
N TRP A 88 10.26 1.00 -9.82
CA TRP A 88 9.22 0.75 -8.83
C TRP A 88 7.82 1.03 -9.40
N THR A 89 6.83 0.19 -9.08
CA THR A 89 5.44 0.44 -9.54
C THR A 89 4.88 1.75 -8.98
N ALA A 90 5.32 2.14 -7.77
CA ALA A 90 5.03 3.45 -7.19
C ALA A 90 5.55 4.63 -8.03
N ASP A 91 6.68 4.49 -8.74
CA ASP A 91 7.21 5.55 -9.63
C ASP A 91 6.34 5.73 -10.88
N LEU A 92 5.82 4.62 -11.43
CA LEU A 92 4.96 4.65 -12.61
C LEU A 92 3.62 5.30 -12.28
N LEU A 93 3.02 4.95 -11.15
CA LEU A 93 1.81 5.61 -10.65
C LEU A 93 2.09 7.08 -10.29
N ALA A 94 3.26 7.40 -9.73
CA ALA A 94 3.68 8.77 -9.47
C ALA A 94 3.85 9.60 -10.75
N ALA A 95 4.37 9.02 -11.84
CA ALA A 95 4.48 9.69 -13.14
C ALA A 95 3.09 10.06 -13.69
N VAL A 96 2.10 9.16 -13.59
CA VAL A 96 0.71 9.45 -13.96
C VAL A 96 0.12 10.57 -13.10
N LEU A 97 0.31 10.52 -11.77
CA LEU A 97 -0.13 11.59 -10.87
C LEU A 97 0.61 12.92 -11.09
N HIS A 98 1.88 12.90 -11.49
CA HIS A 98 2.63 14.10 -11.83
C HIS A 98 2.06 14.78 -13.07
N GLU A 99 1.74 14.03 -14.11
CA GLU A 99 1.09 14.55 -15.33
C GLU A 99 -0.31 15.13 -15.03
N VAL A 100 -1.11 14.44 -14.20
CA VAL A 100 -2.39 14.99 -13.71
C VAL A 100 -2.20 16.26 -12.88
N GLY A 101 -1.18 16.30 -12.02
CA GLY A 101 -0.82 17.47 -11.24
C GLY A 101 -0.41 18.65 -12.12
N ARG A 102 0.43 18.42 -13.15
CA ARG A 102 0.87 19.42 -14.15
C ARG A 102 -0.33 20.01 -14.88
N ALA A 103 -1.24 19.18 -15.38
CA ALA A 103 -2.45 19.61 -16.06
C ALA A 103 -3.41 20.37 -15.13
N ALA A 104 -3.56 19.95 -13.87
CA ALA A 104 -4.34 20.64 -12.86
C ALA A 104 -3.75 22.02 -12.49
N VAL A 105 -2.43 22.11 -12.28
CA VAL A 105 -1.71 23.37 -12.02
C VAL A 105 -1.89 24.35 -13.18
N ALA A 106 -1.68 23.91 -14.43
CA ALA A 106 -1.90 24.74 -15.62
C ALA A 106 -3.37 25.23 -15.73
N ALA A 107 -4.31 24.44 -15.22
CA ALA A 107 -5.74 24.74 -15.28
C ALA A 107 -6.29 25.54 -14.07
N ALA A 108 -5.57 25.63 -12.94
CA ALA A 108 -6.06 26.24 -11.69
C ALA A 108 -5.10 27.29 -11.07
N GLY A 109 -3.86 27.38 -11.55
CA GLY A 109 -2.81 28.26 -11.01
C GLY A 109 -1.96 27.66 -9.88
N GLY A 110 -2.28 26.44 -9.45
CA GLY A 110 -1.61 25.69 -8.39
C GLY A 110 -2.29 24.32 -8.22
N LEU A 111 -1.65 23.39 -7.50
CA LEU A 111 -2.21 22.06 -7.27
C LEU A 111 -3.29 22.15 -6.17
N PRO A 112 -4.58 21.88 -6.45
CA PRO A 112 -5.63 21.99 -5.44
C PRO A 112 -5.62 20.81 -4.46
N PRO A 113 -6.29 20.94 -3.30
CA PRO A 113 -6.64 19.78 -2.47
C PRO A 113 -7.35 18.70 -3.30
N ALA A 114 -6.91 17.46 -3.14
CA ALA A 114 -7.20 16.37 -4.05
C ALA A 114 -8.02 15.26 -3.38
N VAL A 115 -8.94 14.66 -4.15
CA VAL A 115 -9.56 13.37 -3.85
C VAL A 115 -9.06 12.35 -4.88
N LEU A 116 -8.52 11.23 -4.44
CA LEU A 116 -7.96 10.19 -5.31
C LEU A 116 -8.68 8.87 -5.02
N THR A 117 -9.24 8.25 -6.06
CA THR A 117 -10.07 7.05 -5.88
C THR A 117 -9.28 5.75 -5.94
N TYR A 118 -9.79 4.72 -5.26
CA TYR A 118 -9.23 3.37 -5.26
C TYR A 118 -10.35 2.31 -5.22
N PRO A 119 -10.14 1.09 -5.76
CA PRO A 119 -11.14 0.02 -5.72
C PRO A 119 -11.47 -0.39 -4.29
N ALA A 120 -12.76 -0.58 -3.96
CA ALA A 120 -13.20 -0.87 -2.58
C ALA A 120 -12.70 -2.22 -2.02
N SER A 121 -12.24 -3.10 -2.90
CA SER A 121 -11.48 -4.33 -2.64
C SER A 121 -10.15 -4.07 -1.91
N TRP A 122 -9.42 -3.03 -2.30
CA TRP A 122 -8.02 -2.86 -1.91
C TRP A 122 -7.79 -2.71 -0.39
N GLY A 123 -7.14 -3.72 0.19
CA GLY A 123 -6.51 -3.68 1.50
C GLY A 123 -5.33 -2.70 1.61
N ALA A 124 -4.68 -2.69 2.77
CA ALA A 124 -3.69 -1.66 3.13
C ALA A 124 -2.51 -1.57 2.14
N SER A 125 -1.88 -2.69 1.78
CA SER A 125 -0.68 -2.73 0.94
C SER A 125 -0.82 -2.00 -0.40
N ARG A 126 -1.91 -2.25 -1.14
CA ARG A 126 -2.18 -1.57 -2.43
C ARG A 126 -2.39 -0.07 -2.25
N ARG A 127 -3.03 0.33 -1.13
CA ARG A 127 -3.22 1.75 -0.79
C ARG A 127 -1.92 2.41 -0.33
N ASP A 128 -1.01 1.67 0.32
CA ASP A 128 0.32 2.18 0.70
C ASP A 128 1.21 2.44 -0.53
N VAL A 129 1.09 1.63 -1.59
CA VAL A 129 1.72 1.92 -2.90
C VAL A 129 1.13 3.19 -3.52
N LEU A 130 -0.17 3.44 -3.35
CA LEU A 130 -0.83 4.67 -3.78
C LEU A 130 -0.41 5.90 -2.95
N VAL A 131 -0.25 5.76 -1.64
CA VAL A 131 0.30 6.80 -0.74
C VAL A 131 1.74 7.15 -1.14
N GLN A 132 2.57 6.14 -1.44
CA GLN A 132 3.92 6.36 -1.98
C GLN A 132 3.87 7.07 -3.33
N ALA A 133 2.96 6.71 -4.24
CA ALA A 133 2.81 7.37 -5.52
C ALA A 133 2.43 8.86 -5.38
N VAL A 134 1.53 9.19 -4.45
CA VAL A 134 1.15 10.59 -4.11
C VAL A 134 2.38 11.36 -3.60
N ALA A 135 3.16 10.78 -2.67
CA ALA A 135 4.37 11.41 -2.13
C ALA A 135 5.45 11.62 -3.21
N ARG A 136 5.73 10.59 -4.02
CA ARG A 136 6.71 10.64 -5.13
C ARG A 136 6.29 11.59 -6.25
N ALA A 137 4.99 11.85 -6.43
CA ALA A 137 4.47 12.84 -7.38
C ALA A 137 4.59 14.30 -6.90
N GLY A 138 5.01 14.54 -5.64
CA GLY A 138 5.09 15.87 -5.05
C GLY A 138 3.73 16.48 -4.65
N TRP A 139 2.73 15.62 -4.42
CA TRP A 139 1.38 16.05 -4.00
C TRP A 139 1.29 16.23 -2.48
N PRO A 140 0.31 16.99 -1.96
CA PRO A 140 0.01 17.04 -0.52
C PRO A 140 -0.25 15.62 0.03
N PRO A 141 0.24 15.27 1.24
CA PRO A 141 0.11 13.92 1.76
C PRO A 141 -1.34 13.43 1.89
N VAL A 142 -1.52 12.11 1.84
CA VAL A 142 -2.80 11.47 2.20
C VAL A 142 -3.13 11.81 3.66
N GLY A 143 -4.35 12.29 3.89
CA GLY A 143 -4.81 12.81 5.18
C GLY A 143 -4.54 14.30 5.40
N ARG A 144 -3.61 14.93 4.64
CA ARG A 144 -3.21 16.34 4.74
C ARG A 144 -3.22 17.00 3.35
N GLY A 145 -4.41 17.31 2.85
CA GLY A 145 -4.62 17.93 1.53
C GLY A 145 -4.99 16.95 0.42
N THR A 146 -4.52 15.70 0.47
CA THR A 146 -5.04 14.60 -0.38
C THR A 146 -5.90 13.66 0.46
N THR A 147 -7.01 13.17 -0.11
CA THR A 147 -7.96 12.25 0.54
C THR A 147 -8.19 11.03 -0.35
N LEU A 148 -8.09 9.81 0.19
CA LEU A 148 -8.44 8.59 -0.53
C LEU A 148 -9.93 8.26 -0.35
N VAL A 149 -10.62 7.85 -1.42
CA VAL A 149 -12.05 7.51 -1.42
C VAL A 149 -12.31 6.24 -2.23
N PRO A 150 -13.12 5.27 -1.75
CA PRO A 150 -13.49 4.12 -2.57
C PRO A 150 -14.27 4.51 -3.84
N GLU A 151 -13.86 4.00 -4.99
CA GLU A 151 -14.49 4.17 -6.31
C GLU A 151 -16.03 3.99 -6.28
N PRO A 152 -16.62 2.95 -5.65
CA PRO A 152 -18.07 2.81 -5.58
C PRO A 152 -18.77 3.78 -4.63
N VAL A 153 -18.07 4.37 -3.64
CA VAL A 153 -18.63 5.45 -2.80
C VAL A 153 -18.74 6.73 -3.62
N ALA A 154 -17.72 7.05 -4.42
CA ALA A 154 -17.76 8.14 -5.37
C ALA A 154 -18.87 7.94 -6.43
N ALA A 155 -18.97 6.74 -7.02
CA ALA A 155 -20.06 6.41 -7.95
C ALA A 155 -21.46 6.55 -7.31
N ALA A 156 -21.60 6.22 -6.01
CA ALA A 156 -22.86 6.40 -5.28
C ALA A 156 -23.25 7.87 -5.09
N ARG A 157 -22.28 8.74 -4.75
CA ARG A 157 -22.47 10.20 -4.72
C ARG A 157 -22.92 10.71 -6.08
N TYR A 158 -22.28 10.27 -7.16
CA TYR A 158 -22.67 10.65 -8.52
C TYR A 158 -24.13 10.25 -8.84
N PHE A 159 -24.50 9.01 -8.54
CA PHE A 159 -25.86 8.49 -8.74
C PHE A 159 -26.92 9.28 -7.93
N ALA A 160 -26.62 9.56 -6.66
CA ALA A 160 -27.54 10.24 -5.76
C ALA A 160 -27.70 11.74 -6.07
N ASP A 161 -26.59 12.46 -6.22
CA ASP A 161 -26.56 13.92 -6.28
C ASP A 161 -26.52 14.47 -7.72
N VAL A 162 -25.75 13.86 -8.63
CA VAL A 162 -25.57 14.36 -10.01
C VAL A 162 -26.69 13.85 -10.91
N LEU A 163 -26.96 12.54 -10.91
CA LEU A 163 -28.13 11.96 -11.60
C LEU A 163 -29.46 12.22 -10.87
N ARG A 164 -29.41 12.77 -9.65
CA ARG A 164 -30.57 13.10 -8.80
C ARG A 164 -31.49 11.90 -8.52
N ARG A 165 -30.90 10.73 -8.27
CA ARG A 165 -31.61 9.49 -7.95
C ARG A 165 -31.41 9.15 -6.46
N PRO A 166 -32.19 9.77 -5.55
CA PRO A 166 -31.92 9.69 -4.11
C PRO A 166 -32.04 8.26 -3.59
N VAL A 167 -30.96 7.76 -3.01
CA VAL A 167 -30.97 6.54 -2.19
C VAL A 167 -31.44 6.95 -0.79
N PRO A 168 -32.56 6.41 -0.27
CA PRO A 168 -33.05 6.77 1.06
C PRO A 168 -32.10 6.29 2.16
N VAL A 169 -32.17 6.90 3.35
CA VAL A 169 -31.41 6.42 4.53
C VAL A 169 -31.82 4.98 4.87
N GLY A 170 -30.85 4.12 5.12
CA GLY A 170 -30.99 2.66 5.23
C GLY A 170 -31.03 1.92 3.88
N GLY A 171 -31.22 2.64 2.76
CA GLY A 171 -31.24 2.07 1.42
C GLY A 171 -29.84 1.76 0.88
N SER A 172 -29.76 0.76 0.00
CA SER A 172 -28.51 0.32 -0.62
C SER A 172 -28.55 0.40 -2.14
N LEU A 173 -27.39 0.64 -2.75
CA LEU A 173 -27.15 0.71 -4.19
C LEU A 173 -26.05 -0.30 -4.54
N ALA A 174 -26.23 -1.09 -5.59
CA ALA A 174 -25.14 -1.90 -6.14
C ALA A 174 -24.38 -1.11 -7.22
N VAL A 175 -23.06 -1.12 -7.14
CA VAL A 175 -22.15 -0.56 -8.14
C VAL A 175 -21.40 -1.71 -8.82
N PHE A 176 -21.32 -1.66 -10.14
CA PHE A 176 -20.64 -2.60 -11.01
C PHE A 176 -19.62 -1.81 -11.82
N ASP A 177 -18.36 -1.79 -11.38
CA ASP A 177 -17.28 -1.09 -12.08
C ASP A 177 -16.51 -2.05 -12.98
N PHE A 178 -16.80 -2.00 -14.27
CA PHE A 178 -16.16 -2.85 -15.25
C PHE A 178 -15.06 -2.07 -15.96
N GLY A 179 -13.89 -2.07 -15.33
CA GLY A 179 -12.75 -1.24 -15.69
C GLY A 179 -11.92 -1.78 -16.86
N GLY A 180 -10.69 -1.27 -16.95
CA GLY A 180 -9.70 -1.69 -17.94
C GLY A 180 -9.08 -3.05 -17.62
N GLY A 181 -8.69 -3.29 -16.36
CA GLY A 181 -7.99 -4.51 -15.96
C GLY A 181 -8.59 -5.29 -14.79
N THR A 182 -9.77 -4.90 -14.28
CA THR A 182 -10.53 -5.57 -13.21
C THR A 182 -12.05 -5.39 -13.42
N LEU A 183 -12.85 -6.22 -12.75
CA LEU A 183 -14.25 -5.96 -12.42
C LEU A 183 -14.38 -5.83 -10.91
N ASP A 184 -14.78 -4.66 -10.43
CA ASP A 184 -14.96 -4.39 -9.00
C ASP A 184 -16.46 -4.20 -8.68
N LEU A 185 -16.90 -4.82 -7.59
CA LEU A 185 -18.30 -4.98 -7.22
C LEU A 185 -18.50 -4.53 -5.78
N ALA A 186 -19.48 -3.64 -5.54
CA ALA A 186 -19.80 -3.22 -4.19
C ALA A 186 -21.29 -2.94 -4.02
N VAL A 187 -21.83 -3.34 -2.87
CA VAL A 187 -23.05 -2.75 -2.34
C VAL A 187 -22.64 -1.63 -1.39
N VAL A 188 -23.08 -0.41 -1.69
CA VAL A 188 -23.01 0.70 -0.74
C VAL A 188 -24.34 0.87 -0.01
N ARG A 189 -24.33 1.43 1.19
CA ARG A 189 -25.52 1.79 1.97
C ARG A 189 -25.47 3.27 2.34
N ASN A 190 -26.59 3.96 2.20
CA ASN A 190 -26.75 5.30 2.75
C ASN A 190 -27.10 5.18 4.25
N GLU A 191 -26.20 5.57 5.14
CA GLU A 191 -26.40 5.47 6.59
C GLU A 191 -27.06 6.70 7.22
N GLY A 192 -27.21 7.80 6.49
CA GLY A 192 -27.74 9.03 7.06
C GLY A 192 -27.42 10.27 6.24
N VAL A 193 -27.27 11.39 6.92
CA VAL A 193 -26.90 12.68 6.32
C VAL A 193 -25.51 13.07 6.82
N GLY A 194 -24.62 13.44 5.91
CA GLY A 194 -23.28 13.95 6.24
C GLY A 194 -23.30 15.41 6.71
N GLU A 195 -22.14 15.91 7.15
CA GLU A 195 -21.96 17.32 7.54
C GLU A 195 -22.23 18.30 6.38
N ASP A 196 -22.13 17.80 5.15
CA ASP A 196 -22.42 18.49 3.88
C ASP A 196 -23.92 18.58 3.55
N GLY A 197 -24.79 17.92 4.33
CA GLY A 197 -26.23 17.84 4.07
C GLY A 197 -26.64 16.81 3.01
N ARG A 198 -25.73 15.95 2.54
CA ARG A 198 -25.98 14.92 1.51
C ARG A 198 -26.03 13.52 2.13
N GLY A 199 -26.34 12.49 1.34
CA GLY A 199 -26.35 11.10 1.80
C GLY A 199 -24.95 10.59 2.16
N ARG A 200 -24.78 9.99 3.34
CA ARG A 200 -23.50 9.36 3.76
C ARG A 200 -23.44 7.91 3.27
N PHE A 201 -22.67 7.66 2.22
CA PHE A 201 -22.47 6.32 1.68
C PHE A 201 -21.28 5.61 2.32
N VAL A 202 -21.50 4.38 2.79
CA VAL A 202 -20.44 3.44 3.19
C VAL A 202 -20.52 2.17 2.35
N VAL A 203 -19.42 1.43 2.24
CA VAL A 203 -19.43 0.08 1.64
C VAL A 203 -20.04 -0.89 2.66
N ALA A 204 -21.13 -1.57 2.27
CA ALA A 204 -21.78 -2.60 3.07
C ALA A 204 -21.24 -4.01 2.78
N GLY A 205 -20.60 -4.17 1.62
CA GLY A 205 -19.86 -5.35 1.21
C GLY A 205 -19.28 -5.15 -0.18
N ALA A 206 -18.13 -5.78 -0.45
CA ALA A 206 -17.41 -5.71 -1.71
C ALA A 206 -17.01 -7.11 -2.21
N GLY A 207 -16.57 -7.15 -3.46
CA GLY A 207 -15.98 -8.31 -4.13
C GLY A 207 -15.54 -7.90 -5.53
N GLY A 208 -15.16 -8.86 -6.37
CA GLY A 208 -14.69 -8.56 -7.71
C GLY A 208 -14.10 -9.77 -8.41
N VAL A 209 -13.58 -9.54 -9.61
CA VAL A 209 -12.81 -10.50 -10.40
C VAL A 209 -11.69 -9.72 -11.09
N ALA A 210 -10.45 -9.86 -10.62
CA ALA A 210 -9.32 -9.09 -11.20
C ALA A 210 -8.89 -9.58 -12.59
N GLU A 211 -9.21 -10.82 -12.95
CA GLU A 211 -9.06 -11.36 -14.31
C GLU A 211 -10.32 -11.15 -15.19
N LEU A 212 -10.98 -10.00 -14.99
CA LEU A 212 -12.18 -9.64 -15.74
C LEU A 212 -12.25 -8.12 -15.95
N GLY A 213 -11.23 -7.57 -16.60
CA GLY A 213 -11.27 -6.23 -17.19
C GLY A 213 -11.49 -6.25 -18.71
N GLY A 214 -11.53 -5.06 -19.30
CA GLY A 214 -11.49 -4.88 -20.75
C GLY A 214 -10.27 -5.49 -21.45
N LEU A 215 -9.15 -5.65 -20.75
CA LEU A 215 -7.92 -6.32 -21.25
C LEU A 215 -8.10 -7.83 -21.41
N ASP A 216 -8.86 -8.48 -20.53
CA ASP A 216 -9.10 -9.93 -20.61
C ASP A 216 -10.14 -10.24 -21.70
N LEU A 217 -11.04 -9.28 -21.98
CA LEU A 217 -11.85 -9.29 -23.20
C LEU A 217 -10.97 -9.13 -24.46
N ASP A 218 -9.95 -8.26 -24.46
CA ASP A 218 -8.99 -8.16 -25.58
C ASP A 218 -8.25 -9.50 -25.78
N ALA A 219 -7.77 -10.11 -24.70
CA ALA A 219 -7.05 -11.39 -24.74
C ALA A 219 -7.90 -12.55 -25.31
N ALA A 220 -9.17 -12.65 -24.89
CA ALA A 220 -10.08 -13.68 -25.39
C ALA A 220 -10.40 -13.50 -26.90
N LEU A 221 -10.46 -12.25 -27.38
CA LEU A 221 -10.62 -11.95 -28.81
C LEU A 221 -9.33 -12.21 -29.59
N VAL A 222 -8.16 -11.92 -29.01
CA VAL A 222 -6.85 -12.22 -29.57
C VAL A 222 -6.69 -13.72 -29.84
N GLU A 223 -7.04 -14.61 -28.90
CA GLU A 223 -6.98 -16.07 -29.15
C GLU A 223 -8.10 -16.54 -30.10
N HIS A 224 -9.31 -15.98 -30.04
CA HIS A 224 -10.38 -16.34 -30.99
C HIS A 224 -9.99 -16.05 -32.45
N LEU A 225 -9.45 -14.85 -32.71
CA LEU A 225 -8.91 -14.48 -34.02
C LEU A 225 -7.64 -15.29 -34.33
N GLY A 226 -6.80 -15.53 -33.32
CA GLY A 226 -5.59 -16.33 -33.39
C GLY A 226 -5.84 -17.75 -33.89
N ALA A 227 -6.86 -18.45 -33.39
CA ALA A 227 -7.26 -19.76 -33.88
C ALA A 227 -7.61 -19.76 -35.39
N GLY A 228 -8.22 -18.67 -35.90
CA GLY A 228 -8.47 -18.48 -37.32
C GLY A 228 -7.20 -18.20 -38.12
N ILE A 229 -6.36 -17.27 -37.66
CA ILE A 229 -5.10 -16.89 -38.32
C ILE A 229 -4.13 -18.07 -38.34
N ARG A 230 -3.96 -18.78 -37.21
CA ARG A 230 -3.12 -19.98 -37.04
C ARG A 230 -3.51 -21.11 -38.01
N ALA A 231 -4.76 -21.16 -38.47
CA ALA A 231 -5.25 -22.12 -39.46
C ALA A 231 -5.03 -21.68 -40.93
N SER A 232 -4.89 -20.38 -41.23
CA SER A 232 -4.62 -19.87 -42.58
C SER A 232 -3.13 -19.57 -42.83
N ASP A 233 -2.45 -19.03 -41.83
CA ASP A 233 -1.01 -18.73 -41.82
C ASP A 233 -0.46 -18.86 -40.38
N ALA A 234 0.02 -20.07 -40.07
CA ALA A 234 0.63 -20.37 -38.78
C ALA A 234 1.93 -19.58 -38.51
N ALA A 235 2.63 -19.08 -39.56
CA ALA A 235 3.88 -18.34 -39.40
C ALA A 235 3.61 -16.87 -39.03
N ALA A 236 2.61 -16.25 -39.66
CA ALA A 236 2.13 -14.92 -39.28
C ALA A 236 1.59 -14.91 -37.84
N TRP A 237 0.86 -15.95 -37.44
CA TRP A 237 0.37 -16.07 -36.07
C TRP A 237 1.48 -16.31 -35.04
N ALA A 238 2.40 -17.24 -35.27
CA ALA A 238 3.52 -17.48 -34.36
C ALA A 238 4.37 -16.23 -34.12
N ALA A 239 4.51 -15.36 -35.14
CA ALA A 239 5.20 -14.07 -35.02
C ALA A 239 4.47 -13.02 -34.16
N ILE A 240 3.20 -13.26 -33.79
CA ILE A 240 2.38 -12.43 -32.88
C ILE A 240 2.31 -13.08 -31.49
N GLU A 241 2.14 -14.40 -31.44
CA GLU A 241 2.09 -15.22 -30.22
C GLU A 241 3.44 -15.24 -29.48
N GLU A 242 4.53 -15.53 -30.18
CA GLU A 242 5.89 -15.66 -29.62
C GLU A 242 6.87 -14.67 -30.30
N PRO A 243 6.85 -13.37 -29.94
CA PRO A 243 7.62 -12.34 -30.61
C PRO A 243 9.12 -12.36 -30.26
N ALA A 244 9.92 -13.07 -31.05
CA ALA A 244 11.37 -13.21 -30.86
C ALA A 244 12.22 -11.97 -31.26
N THR A 245 11.62 -10.89 -31.77
CA THR A 245 12.33 -9.69 -32.22
C THR A 245 11.56 -8.40 -31.93
N THR A 246 12.22 -7.25 -31.87
CA THR A 246 11.57 -5.93 -31.69
C THR A 246 10.56 -5.61 -32.82
N ALA A 247 10.74 -6.16 -34.02
CA ALA A 247 9.78 -6.04 -35.11
C ALA A 247 8.48 -6.82 -34.81
N GLN A 248 8.61 -8.04 -34.27
CA GLN A 248 7.48 -8.86 -33.83
C GLN A 248 6.80 -8.31 -32.58
N LEU A 249 7.55 -7.76 -31.61
CA LEU A 249 6.98 -7.05 -30.46
C LEU A 249 6.08 -5.88 -30.90
N ARG A 250 6.53 -5.08 -31.89
CA ARG A 250 5.71 -4.03 -32.49
C ARG A 250 4.49 -4.57 -33.24
N ALA A 251 4.64 -5.70 -33.95
CA ALA A 251 3.53 -6.35 -34.65
C ALA A 251 2.44 -6.82 -33.66
N ARG A 252 2.84 -7.56 -32.62
CA ARG A 252 1.96 -7.98 -31.51
C ARG A 252 1.26 -6.77 -30.88
N ARG A 253 2.00 -5.70 -30.55
CA ARG A 253 1.43 -4.51 -29.92
C ARG A 253 0.31 -3.90 -30.79
N ARG A 254 0.55 -3.71 -32.09
CA ARG A 254 -0.45 -3.18 -33.03
C ARG A 254 -1.68 -4.07 -33.11
N PHE A 255 -1.50 -5.38 -33.27
CA PHE A 255 -2.62 -6.32 -33.31
C PHE A 255 -3.50 -6.25 -32.06
N TRP A 256 -2.90 -6.16 -30.87
CA TRP A 256 -3.65 -6.01 -29.61
C TRP A 256 -4.40 -4.67 -29.51
N ASP A 257 -3.83 -3.58 -30.02
CA ASP A 257 -4.52 -2.28 -30.07
C ASP A 257 -5.65 -2.25 -31.14
N ASP A 258 -5.45 -2.89 -32.29
CA ASP A 258 -6.48 -3.06 -33.34
C ASP A 258 -7.65 -3.94 -32.85
N VAL A 259 -7.38 -5.03 -32.12
CA VAL A 259 -8.42 -5.87 -31.49
C VAL A 259 -9.22 -5.07 -30.46
N ARG A 260 -8.56 -4.25 -29.63
CA ARG A 260 -9.25 -3.34 -28.70
C ARG A 260 -10.14 -2.33 -29.43
N GLY A 261 -9.62 -1.72 -30.50
CA GLY A 261 -10.39 -0.81 -31.35
C GLY A 261 -11.63 -1.48 -31.95
N ALA A 262 -11.52 -2.73 -32.39
CA ALA A 262 -12.66 -3.52 -32.86
C ALA A 262 -13.69 -3.82 -31.76
N LYS A 263 -13.26 -4.25 -30.56
CA LYS A 263 -14.13 -4.46 -29.38
C LYS A 263 -14.91 -3.19 -29.02
N GLU A 264 -14.23 -2.05 -28.98
CA GLU A 264 -14.84 -0.76 -28.67
C GLU A 264 -15.76 -0.24 -29.79
N MET A 265 -15.43 -0.53 -31.05
CA MET A 265 -16.30 -0.25 -32.21
C MET A 265 -17.57 -1.11 -32.17
N LEU A 266 -17.46 -2.41 -31.85
CA LEU A 266 -18.57 -3.36 -31.79
C LEU A 266 -19.59 -3.09 -30.69
N SER A 267 -19.23 -2.29 -29.68
CA SER A 267 -20.20 -1.74 -28.72
C SER A 267 -21.22 -0.80 -29.39
N ARG A 268 -20.91 -0.26 -30.59
CA ARG A 268 -21.80 0.60 -31.40
C ARG A 268 -22.19 -0.03 -32.74
N ALA A 269 -21.25 -0.62 -33.47
CA ALA A 269 -21.46 -1.30 -34.76
C ALA A 269 -21.72 -2.82 -34.62
N ALA A 270 -22.24 -3.46 -35.68
CA ALA A 270 -22.43 -4.92 -35.74
C ALA A 270 -21.21 -5.70 -36.28
N LEU A 271 -20.25 -5.00 -36.88
CA LEU A 271 -19.07 -5.54 -37.55
C LEU A 271 -17.91 -4.55 -37.37
N ALA A 272 -16.69 -5.05 -37.16
CA ALA A 272 -15.45 -4.26 -37.15
C ALA A 272 -14.32 -5.02 -37.88
N PRO A 273 -13.47 -4.32 -38.66
CA PRO A 273 -12.26 -4.89 -39.22
C PRO A 273 -11.13 -4.91 -38.16
N VAL A 274 -10.25 -5.91 -38.24
CA VAL A 274 -9.00 -6.00 -37.47
C VAL A 274 -7.85 -6.19 -38.46
N ALA A 275 -6.87 -5.29 -38.46
CA ALA A 275 -5.66 -5.46 -39.26
C ALA A 275 -4.78 -6.56 -38.64
N VAL A 276 -4.27 -7.48 -39.47
CA VAL A 276 -3.42 -8.58 -39.01
C VAL A 276 -1.99 -8.37 -39.55
N PRO A 277 -0.98 -8.17 -38.69
CA PRO A 277 0.40 -8.00 -39.14
C PRO A 277 0.87 -9.16 -40.03
N GLY A 278 1.37 -8.83 -41.22
CA GLY A 278 1.83 -9.81 -42.22
C GLY A 278 0.76 -10.30 -43.19
N ILE A 279 -0.52 -9.94 -43.02
CA ILE A 279 -1.63 -10.35 -43.90
C ILE A 279 -2.33 -9.13 -44.49
N ASP A 280 -2.37 -9.01 -45.81
CA ASP A 280 -2.95 -7.86 -46.52
C ASP A 280 -4.47 -7.69 -46.32
N GLN A 281 -5.18 -8.79 -46.03
CA GLN A 281 -6.61 -8.79 -45.77
C GLN A 281 -6.90 -8.70 -44.27
N ALA A 282 -7.62 -7.64 -43.87
CA ALA A 282 -8.12 -7.51 -42.50
C ALA A 282 -9.07 -8.67 -42.13
N ALA A 283 -8.87 -9.22 -40.93
CA ALA A 283 -9.86 -10.07 -40.28
C ALA A 283 -11.13 -9.27 -39.99
N HIS A 284 -12.25 -9.96 -39.87
CA HIS A 284 -13.56 -9.35 -39.65
C HIS A 284 -14.17 -9.98 -38.40
N LEU A 285 -14.51 -9.14 -37.41
CA LEU A 285 -15.11 -9.55 -36.15
C LEU A 285 -16.53 -8.99 -36.06
N THR A 286 -17.53 -9.85 -35.86
CA THR A 286 -18.92 -9.45 -35.65
C THR A 286 -19.23 -9.23 -34.17
N ARG A 287 -20.34 -8.53 -33.89
CA ARG A 287 -20.88 -8.43 -32.52
C ARG A 287 -21.28 -9.80 -31.96
N ASP A 288 -21.79 -10.70 -32.80
CA ASP A 288 -22.27 -12.01 -32.34
C ASP A 288 -21.10 -12.94 -31.96
N GLU A 289 -19.97 -12.86 -32.67
CA GLU A 289 -18.71 -13.53 -32.29
C GLU A 289 -18.14 -12.95 -30.99
N LEU A 290 -18.05 -11.62 -30.87
CA LEU A 290 -17.67 -10.94 -29.63
C LEU A 290 -18.56 -11.42 -28.46
N GLU A 291 -19.88 -11.40 -28.63
CA GLU A 291 -20.86 -11.82 -27.62
C GLU A 291 -20.93 -13.34 -27.36
N ALA A 292 -20.32 -14.16 -28.22
CA ALA A 292 -20.09 -15.58 -27.96
C ALA A 292 -18.82 -15.78 -27.11
N VAL A 293 -17.71 -15.14 -27.52
CA VAL A 293 -16.40 -15.23 -26.86
C VAL A 293 -16.43 -14.72 -25.42
N ILE A 294 -17.01 -13.55 -25.17
CA ILE A 294 -16.95 -12.92 -23.83
C ILE A 294 -18.01 -13.43 -22.85
N ARG A 295 -19.03 -14.16 -23.32
CA ARG A 295 -20.18 -14.57 -22.49
C ARG A 295 -19.80 -15.44 -21.28
N PRO A 296 -18.87 -16.42 -21.37
CA PRO A 296 -18.41 -17.17 -20.21
C PRO A 296 -17.73 -16.28 -19.15
N LEU A 297 -16.96 -15.29 -19.60
CA LEU A 297 -16.28 -14.32 -18.75
C LEU A 297 -17.28 -13.42 -18.02
N LEU A 298 -18.19 -12.78 -18.77
CA LEU A 298 -19.25 -11.93 -18.18
C LEU A 298 -20.15 -12.72 -17.23
N ALA A 299 -20.39 -14.01 -17.50
CA ALA A 299 -21.15 -14.87 -16.59
C ALA A 299 -20.45 -15.13 -15.25
N ARG A 300 -19.10 -15.03 -15.14
CA ARG A 300 -18.40 -14.99 -13.83
C ARG A 300 -18.83 -13.74 -13.06
N GLY A 301 -18.63 -12.56 -13.65
CA GLY A 301 -18.93 -11.27 -13.00
C GLY A 301 -20.40 -11.07 -12.63
N VAL A 302 -21.33 -11.58 -13.44
CA VAL A 302 -22.78 -11.54 -13.15
C VAL A 302 -23.15 -12.42 -11.95
N ARG A 303 -22.51 -13.59 -11.79
CA ARG A 303 -22.69 -14.42 -10.58
C ARG A 303 -22.06 -13.77 -9.36
N GLU A 304 -20.86 -13.20 -9.47
CA GLU A 304 -20.24 -12.53 -8.32
C GLU A 304 -21.03 -11.29 -7.89
N ALA A 305 -21.65 -10.56 -8.82
CA ALA A 305 -22.58 -9.48 -8.48
C ALA A 305 -23.77 -9.98 -7.64
N ALA A 306 -24.36 -11.14 -7.99
CA ALA A 306 -25.40 -11.75 -7.17
C ALA A 306 -24.89 -12.19 -5.79
N ILE A 307 -23.68 -12.77 -5.72
CA ILE A 307 -23.05 -13.24 -4.49
C ILE A 307 -22.72 -12.06 -3.54
N VAL A 308 -22.16 -10.96 -4.04
CA VAL A 308 -21.87 -9.75 -3.24
C VAL A 308 -23.18 -9.12 -2.70
N ILE A 309 -24.27 -9.14 -3.49
CA ILE A 309 -25.58 -8.67 -3.04
C ILE A 309 -26.15 -9.56 -1.91
N ASP A 310 -26.08 -10.88 -2.06
CA ASP A 310 -26.56 -11.85 -1.04
C ASP A 310 -25.73 -11.80 0.25
N ARG A 311 -24.39 -11.73 0.14
CA ARG A 311 -23.47 -11.51 1.29
C ARG A 311 -23.82 -10.27 2.12
N CYS A 312 -24.40 -9.23 1.51
CA CYS A 312 -24.86 -8.02 2.21
C CYS A 312 -26.21 -8.18 2.95
N GLY A 313 -26.80 -9.38 2.94
CA GLY A 313 -28.12 -9.67 3.51
C GLY A 313 -29.28 -9.10 2.69
N LEU A 314 -29.09 -8.90 1.38
CA LEU A 314 -30.05 -8.26 0.48
C LEU A 314 -30.42 -9.18 -0.69
N ARG A 315 -31.67 -9.07 -1.14
CA ARG A 315 -32.06 -9.51 -2.48
C ARG A 315 -31.98 -8.36 -3.49
N PRO A 316 -31.85 -8.63 -4.80
CA PRO A 316 -31.87 -7.60 -5.83
C PRO A 316 -33.10 -6.66 -5.78
N ASP A 317 -34.29 -7.16 -5.44
CA ASP A 317 -35.51 -6.34 -5.35
C ASP A 317 -35.53 -5.33 -4.17
N GLN A 318 -34.51 -5.37 -3.30
CA GLN A 318 -34.34 -4.46 -2.17
C GLN A 318 -33.36 -3.31 -2.44
N LEU A 319 -32.70 -3.30 -3.60
CA LEU A 319 -31.75 -2.25 -3.97
C LEU A 319 -32.47 -1.03 -4.57
N ALA A 320 -32.00 0.17 -4.21
CA ALA A 320 -32.42 1.43 -4.83
C ALA A 320 -31.99 1.54 -6.31
N GLY A 321 -31.04 0.70 -6.73
CA GLY A 321 -30.65 0.52 -8.12
C GLY A 321 -29.41 -0.36 -8.28
N LEU A 322 -29.05 -0.55 -9.54
CA LEU A 322 -27.77 -1.08 -10.00
C LEU A 322 -27.16 -0.03 -10.93
N PHE A 323 -25.93 0.40 -10.67
CA PHE A 323 -25.22 1.44 -11.40
C PHE A 323 -23.93 0.89 -12.02
N LEU A 324 -23.77 1.10 -13.33
CA LEU A 324 -22.64 0.61 -14.11
C LEU A 324 -21.70 1.76 -14.43
N VAL A 325 -20.45 1.59 -14.02
CA VAL A 325 -19.32 2.50 -14.27
C VAL A 325 -18.16 1.70 -14.89
N GLY A 326 -17.07 2.38 -15.24
CA GLY A 326 -15.93 1.78 -15.94
C GLY A 326 -16.16 1.61 -17.45
N GLY A 327 -15.07 1.72 -18.23
CA GLY A 327 -15.14 1.79 -19.69
C GLY A 327 -15.75 0.55 -20.37
N SER A 328 -15.59 -0.64 -19.77
CA SER A 328 -16.06 -1.91 -20.34
C SER A 328 -17.56 -2.13 -20.12
N SER A 329 -18.20 -1.39 -19.20
CA SER A 329 -19.67 -1.37 -19.03
C SER A 329 -20.42 -0.88 -20.28
N ARG A 330 -19.74 -0.28 -21.26
CA ARG A 330 -20.30 0.06 -22.57
C ARG A 330 -20.72 -1.16 -23.40
N VAL A 331 -20.17 -2.35 -23.13
CA VAL A 331 -20.47 -3.57 -23.91
C VAL A 331 -21.94 -3.97 -23.70
N PRO A 332 -22.81 -3.93 -24.73
CA PRO A 332 -24.27 -4.03 -24.52
C PRO A 332 -24.75 -5.37 -23.92
N LEU A 333 -23.95 -6.42 -23.97
CA LEU A 333 -24.24 -7.71 -23.35
C LEU A 333 -24.20 -7.64 -21.81
N VAL A 334 -23.33 -6.80 -21.22
CA VAL A 334 -23.15 -6.68 -19.76
C VAL A 334 -24.46 -6.31 -19.08
N ALA A 335 -25.08 -5.21 -19.51
CA ALA A 335 -26.36 -4.75 -18.98
C ALA A 335 -27.50 -5.74 -19.24
N ARG A 336 -27.48 -6.49 -20.35
CA ARG A 336 -28.50 -7.52 -20.64
C ARG A 336 -28.38 -8.73 -19.71
N LEU A 337 -27.18 -9.21 -19.44
CA LEU A 337 -26.97 -10.35 -18.53
C LEU A 337 -27.31 -9.97 -17.08
N LEU A 338 -26.87 -8.78 -16.62
CA LEU A 338 -27.23 -8.28 -15.29
C LEU A 338 -28.75 -8.09 -15.14
N HIS A 339 -29.43 -7.57 -16.16
CA HIS A 339 -30.88 -7.44 -16.12
C HIS A 339 -31.61 -8.79 -16.07
N HIS A 340 -31.12 -9.77 -16.86
CA HIS A 340 -31.68 -11.12 -16.89
C HIS A 340 -31.55 -11.83 -15.54
N GLU A 341 -30.37 -11.76 -14.91
CA GLU A 341 -30.09 -12.50 -13.68
C GLU A 341 -30.66 -11.82 -12.43
N LEU A 342 -30.51 -10.49 -12.32
CA LEU A 342 -30.86 -9.75 -11.11
C LEU A 342 -32.28 -9.14 -11.16
N GLY A 343 -32.93 -9.10 -12.33
CA GLY A 343 -34.25 -8.49 -12.53
C GLY A 343 -34.29 -6.95 -12.48
N ILE A 344 -33.24 -6.30 -11.95
CA ILE A 344 -33.08 -4.84 -11.90
C ILE A 344 -32.70 -4.33 -13.30
N ALA A 345 -33.28 -3.21 -13.74
CA ALA A 345 -32.78 -2.49 -14.92
C ALA A 345 -31.48 -1.74 -14.56
N PRO A 346 -30.31 -2.08 -15.15
CA PRO A 346 -29.05 -1.42 -14.79
C PRO A 346 -28.99 0.01 -15.34
N THR A 347 -28.35 0.89 -14.59
CA THR A 347 -28.17 2.30 -14.96
C THR A 347 -26.84 2.47 -15.68
N VAL A 348 -26.87 2.81 -16.97
CA VAL A 348 -25.70 2.95 -17.84
C VAL A 348 -25.62 4.39 -18.36
N LEU A 349 -24.41 4.89 -18.57
CA LEU A 349 -24.13 6.23 -19.09
C LEU A 349 -23.31 6.15 -20.38
N GLU A 350 -23.30 7.23 -21.17
CA GLU A 350 -22.51 7.30 -22.42
C GLU A 350 -20.99 7.41 -22.15
N GLN A 351 -20.63 7.99 -21.00
CA GLN A 351 -19.27 8.19 -20.50
C GLN A 351 -19.14 7.60 -19.07
N PRO A 352 -19.14 6.26 -18.90
CA PRO A 352 -19.05 5.59 -17.60
C PRO A 352 -17.70 5.76 -16.87
N GLU A 353 -16.70 6.38 -17.51
CA GLU A 353 -15.41 6.78 -16.92
C GLU A 353 -15.43 8.13 -16.17
N LEU A 354 -16.42 9.01 -16.39
CA LEU A 354 -16.52 10.29 -15.64
C LEU A 354 -17.16 10.21 -14.23
N PRO A 355 -18.16 9.34 -13.96
CA PRO A 355 -18.90 9.31 -12.70
C PRO A 355 -18.07 9.16 -11.43
N VAL A 356 -16.98 8.39 -11.49
CA VAL A 356 -16.11 8.16 -10.33
C VAL A 356 -15.39 9.46 -9.96
N ALA A 357 -14.73 10.12 -10.90
CA ALA A 357 -14.06 11.40 -10.64
C ALA A 357 -15.06 12.55 -10.32
N GLU A 358 -16.18 12.65 -11.03
CA GLU A 358 -17.21 13.68 -10.74
C GLU A 358 -17.89 13.45 -9.37
N GLY A 359 -18.13 12.19 -9.00
CA GLY A 359 -18.69 11.82 -7.69
C GLY A 359 -17.70 12.01 -6.55
N ALA A 360 -16.41 11.74 -6.77
CA ALA A 360 -15.35 11.95 -5.78
C ALA A 360 -15.15 13.42 -5.42
N LEU A 361 -15.41 14.36 -6.35
CA LEU A 361 -15.47 15.79 -6.00
C LEU A 361 -16.54 16.13 -4.95
N LEU A 362 -17.58 15.31 -4.78
CA LEU A 362 -18.62 15.56 -3.78
C LEU A 362 -18.22 15.16 -2.36
N GLU A 363 -17.13 14.41 -2.20
CA GLU A 363 -16.54 14.16 -0.89
C GLU A 363 -15.73 15.37 -0.38
N PRO A 364 -15.69 15.60 0.95
CA PRO A 364 -14.97 16.72 1.53
C PRO A 364 -13.46 16.45 1.55
N ALA A 365 -12.76 16.89 0.49
CA ALA A 365 -11.30 17.00 0.52
C ALA A 365 -10.85 17.80 1.74
N ARG A 366 -10.08 17.16 2.65
CA ARG A 366 -9.63 17.78 3.90
C ARG A 366 -8.56 18.84 3.64
N ALA A 367 -9.00 20.08 3.44
CA ALA A 367 -8.13 21.24 3.42
C ALA A 367 -7.43 21.42 4.78
N GLY A 368 -6.12 21.71 4.75
CA GLY A 368 -5.41 22.21 5.93
C GLY A 368 -6.06 23.50 6.44
N ARG A 369 -6.09 23.69 7.77
CA ARG A 369 -6.76 24.86 8.37
C ARG A 369 -5.85 26.09 8.34
N ASP A 370 -5.93 26.88 7.27
CA ASP A 370 -5.28 28.21 7.11
C ASP A 370 -5.85 29.31 8.05
N ALA A 371 -6.25 28.97 9.28
CA ALA A 371 -6.99 29.87 10.16
C ALA A 371 -6.14 31.03 10.73
N ASP A 372 -4.84 30.81 10.94
CA ASP A 372 -3.94 31.74 11.63
C ASP A 372 -2.82 32.27 10.72
N LEU A 373 -3.19 32.99 9.64
CA LEU A 373 -2.27 33.73 8.76
C LEU A 373 -2.75 35.19 8.54
N ALA A 374 -2.76 35.98 9.61
CA ALA A 374 -3.10 37.41 9.58
C ALA A 374 -2.05 38.29 10.29
N GLY A 375 -0.77 38.10 9.96
CA GLY A 375 0.34 38.97 10.38
C GLY A 375 1.08 39.58 9.18
N PRO A 376 1.47 40.86 9.20
CA PRO A 376 2.06 41.53 8.03
C PRO A 376 3.50 41.07 7.78
N VAL A 377 3.73 40.43 6.64
CA VAL A 377 5.06 39.97 6.20
C VAL A 377 5.85 41.15 5.59
N GLY A 378 7.08 41.36 6.06
CA GLY A 378 7.99 42.37 5.53
C GLY A 378 8.63 41.93 4.20
N SER A 379 8.78 42.85 3.25
CA SER A 379 9.36 42.58 1.93
C SER A 379 10.88 42.29 1.98
N GLY A 380 11.31 41.17 1.38
CA GLY A 380 12.73 40.78 1.35
C GLY A 380 13.16 39.96 0.13
N HIS A 381 13.72 40.64 -0.87
CA HIS A 381 14.71 40.19 -1.88
C HIS A 381 14.66 38.75 -2.44
N ALA A 382 14.44 38.66 -3.76
CA ALA A 382 14.81 37.50 -4.57
C ALA A 382 16.26 37.62 -5.09
N PRO A 383 17.08 36.55 -5.06
CA PRO A 383 18.32 36.45 -5.83
C PRO A 383 18.06 35.86 -7.22
N GLY A 384 18.72 36.38 -8.25
CA GLY A 384 18.65 35.85 -9.62
C GLY A 384 19.56 34.64 -9.85
N GLY A 385 19.18 33.78 -10.79
CA GLY A 385 19.96 32.58 -11.14
C GLY A 385 21.23 32.88 -11.95
N GLY A 386 22.19 31.96 -11.90
CA GLY A 386 23.39 31.96 -12.73
C GLY A 386 23.85 30.52 -13.01
N ALA A 387 23.89 30.15 -14.29
CA ALA A 387 24.35 28.83 -14.72
C ALA A 387 25.89 28.76 -14.79
N ALA A 388 26.46 27.59 -14.48
CA ALA A 388 27.90 27.35 -14.53
C ALA A 388 28.25 26.40 -15.69
N GLY A 389 29.01 26.92 -16.67
CA GLY A 389 29.67 26.13 -17.72
C GLY A 389 31.19 26.11 -17.52
N SER A 390 31.84 24.99 -17.81
CA SER A 390 33.24 24.73 -17.44
C SER A 390 34.29 25.49 -18.26
N GLY A 391 35.40 25.88 -17.61
CA GLY A 391 36.65 26.31 -18.25
C GLY A 391 37.87 25.98 -17.38
N HIS A 392 38.96 25.47 -17.97
CA HIS A 392 40.13 24.98 -17.24
C HIS A 392 41.15 26.08 -16.88
N ALA A 393 41.68 25.99 -15.64
CA ALA A 393 43.09 25.95 -15.15
C ALA A 393 44.27 26.44 -16.04
N PRO A 394 45.51 26.63 -15.50
CA PRO A 394 45.99 26.44 -14.12
C PRO A 394 46.79 27.64 -13.53
N GLY A 395 47.18 27.55 -12.23
CA GLY A 395 48.16 28.46 -11.62
C GLY A 395 48.26 28.33 -10.10
N GLY A 396 49.18 27.49 -9.59
CA GLY A 396 49.30 27.19 -8.14
C GLY A 396 50.11 28.20 -7.32
N GLY A 397 50.10 28.06 -5.98
CA GLY A 397 50.91 28.93 -5.10
C GLY A 397 50.62 28.80 -3.59
N ALA A 398 51.20 27.78 -2.96
CA ALA A 398 51.46 27.57 -1.52
C ALA A 398 51.04 28.62 -0.44
N ALA A 399 50.28 28.12 0.55
CA ALA A 399 50.58 28.10 2.00
C ALA A 399 50.65 29.38 2.89
N GLY A 400 50.29 29.19 4.17
CA GLY A 400 50.61 30.07 5.32
C GLY A 400 49.42 30.92 5.81
N SER A 401 48.68 30.64 6.90
CA SER A 401 48.97 30.28 8.31
C SER A 401 49.07 31.49 9.27
N GLY A 402 48.17 31.55 10.27
CA GLY A 402 48.20 32.52 11.40
C GLY A 402 46.79 33.01 11.78
N HIS A 403 46.13 32.45 12.80
CA HIS A 403 46.20 32.83 14.23
C HIS A 403 45.63 34.22 14.60
N ALA A 404 44.36 34.26 15.07
CA ALA A 404 43.94 34.48 16.48
C ALA A 404 44.49 35.67 17.32
N PRO A 405 43.85 36.10 18.46
CA PRO A 405 42.42 36.06 18.87
C PRO A 405 41.92 37.34 19.64
N GLY A 406 40.67 37.31 20.17
CA GLY A 406 40.09 38.26 21.15
C GLY A 406 38.78 38.91 20.65
N GLY A 407 37.70 39.20 21.43
CA GLY A 407 37.46 39.21 22.88
C GLY A 407 37.33 40.66 23.43
N GLY A 408 36.30 41.10 24.18
CA GLY A 408 35.00 40.52 24.56
C GLY A 408 34.21 41.37 25.59
N ALA A 409 32.87 41.22 25.64
CA ALA A 409 31.90 41.59 26.72
C ALA A 409 31.64 43.07 27.19
N ALA A 410 30.37 43.32 27.58
CA ALA A 410 29.86 44.35 28.54
C ALA A 410 29.87 45.86 28.16
N SER A 411 28.99 46.76 28.64
CA SER A 411 27.69 46.70 29.39
C SER A 411 26.95 48.07 29.46
N ASN A 412 25.71 48.10 30.01
CA ASN A 412 24.89 49.28 30.45
C ASN A 412 24.27 50.19 29.33
N GLY A 413 23.16 50.93 29.53
CA GLY A 413 22.14 50.96 30.61
C GLY A 413 21.32 52.29 30.68
N HIS A 414 20.02 52.23 31.06
CA HIS A 414 19.04 53.36 31.31
C HIS A 414 18.40 54.08 30.07
N VAL A 415 17.28 54.87 30.07
CA VAL A 415 15.98 55.04 30.83
C VAL A 415 15.51 56.53 30.83
N PRO A 416 14.20 56.96 30.81
CA PRO A 416 12.90 56.37 30.39
C PRO A 416 11.86 57.34 29.70
N GLY A 417 10.61 56.86 29.43
CA GLY A 417 9.34 57.64 29.45
C GLY A 417 8.70 58.07 28.10
N GLY A 418 7.36 58.23 27.94
CA GLY A 418 6.18 57.92 28.79
C GLY A 418 4.82 58.51 28.27
N GLY A 419 3.66 57.89 28.59
CA GLY A 419 2.27 58.33 28.23
C GLY A 419 1.71 57.77 26.89
N SER A 420 0.44 57.37 26.64
CA SER A 420 -0.92 57.56 27.23
C SER A 420 -1.64 58.87 26.83
N ALA A 421 -2.91 58.96 26.39
CA ALA A 421 -4.01 58.06 25.92
C ALA A 421 -5.15 58.95 25.30
N GLY A 422 -6.31 58.53 24.73
CA GLY A 422 -7.00 57.25 24.44
C GLY A 422 -8.50 57.45 24.06
N SER A 423 -9.26 56.38 23.71
CA SER A 423 -10.70 56.34 23.27
C SER A 423 -11.04 56.95 21.88
N GLY A 424 -12.14 56.62 21.16
CA GLY A 424 -13.21 55.62 21.34
C GLY A 424 -14.41 55.80 20.35
N HIS A 425 -15.43 54.91 20.41
CA HIS A 425 -16.77 54.93 19.75
C HIS A 425 -16.94 54.56 18.24
N ALA A 426 -18.17 54.14 17.92
CA ALA A 426 -18.77 53.72 16.63
C ALA A 426 -20.25 54.26 16.59
N PRO A 427 -21.25 53.80 15.78
CA PRO A 427 -21.28 52.94 14.58
C PRO A 427 -22.13 53.53 13.41
N GLY A 428 -22.46 52.76 12.35
CA GLY A 428 -23.48 53.15 11.36
C GLY A 428 -23.71 52.17 10.18
N ALA A 429 -24.97 51.96 9.78
CA ALA A 429 -25.43 51.24 8.57
C ALA A 429 -26.11 52.25 7.59
N GLY A 430 -26.55 51.96 6.35
CA GLY A 430 -26.62 50.74 5.52
C GLY A 430 -27.62 50.97 4.35
N SER A 431 -27.91 49.95 3.51
CA SER A 431 -28.87 49.96 2.36
C SER A 431 -28.49 50.87 1.16
N ALA A 432 -29.00 50.73 -0.08
CA ALA A 432 -29.55 49.62 -0.89
C ALA A 432 -29.75 50.12 -2.35
N GLY A 433 -30.04 49.25 -3.34
CA GLY A 433 -30.50 49.70 -4.68
C GLY A 433 -30.29 48.71 -5.83
N ASP A 434 -31.36 48.39 -6.58
CA ASP A 434 -31.42 47.32 -7.58
C ASP A 434 -30.99 47.67 -9.03
N GLY A 435 -30.47 46.64 -9.70
CA GLY A 435 -30.71 46.19 -11.09
C GLY A 435 -31.13 47.12 -12.25
N GLY A 436 -30.44 46.97 -13.40
CA GLY A 436 -30.87 47.41 -14.73
C GLY A 436 -29.91 46.96 -15.85
N TRP A 437 -30.42 46.49 -17.00
CA TRP A 437 -29.65 45.84 -18.09
C TRP A 437 -29.49 46.72 -19.36
N VAL A 438 -28.29 46.66 -20.02
CA VAL A 438 -28.00 46.44 -21.49
C VAL A 438 -28.72 47.35 -22.54
N PRO A 439 -28.14 47.80 -23.72
CA PRO A 439 -27.08 47.25 -24.60
C PRO A 439 -25.87 48.21 -24.89
N VAL A 440 -24.70 47.84 -25.46
CA VAL A 440 -24.24 47.16 -26.72
C VAL A 440 -24.29 48.01 -28.02
N GLY A 441 -23.13 48.28 -28.67
CA GLY A 441 -23.07 48.63 -30.11
C GLY A 441 -21.90 49.46 -30.72
N SER A 442 -20.88 48.79 -31.28
CA SER A 442 -20.17 49.12 -32.57
C SER A 442 -19.11 50.26 -32.73
N ALA A 443 -18.15 49.99 -33.65
CA ALA A 443 -16.88 50.67 -34.03
C ALA A 443 -17.05 51.82 -35.11
N PRO A 444 -16.06 52.35 -35.90
CA PRO A 444 -14.63 51.97 -36.15
C PRO A 444 -13.57 53.11 -36.38
N ALA A 445 -12.33 52.74 -36.80
CA ALA A 445 -11.32 53.50 -37.59
C ALA A 445 -10.47 54.64 -36.91
N LEU A 446 -9.36 55.22 -37.43
CA LEU A 446 -8.18 54.93 -38.34
C LEU A 446 -7.26 56.21 -38.31
N VAL A 447 -5.97 56.34 -38.70
CA VAL A 447 -4.76 55.46 -38.83
C VAL A 447 -3.48 56.30 -39.20
N GLY A 448 -2.26 55.87 -38.80
CA GLY A 448 -0.95 56.19 -39.45
C GLY A 448 -0.10 57.38 -38.92
N ALA A 449 1.20 57.55 -39.27
CA ALA A 449 2.25 56.62 -39.79
C ALA A 449 3.63 57.35 -39.87
N ASP A 450 4.78 56.65 -39.68
CA ASP A 450 6.11 56.98 -40.28
C ASP A 450 7.18 55.87 -40.01
N GLU A 451 8.27 55.85 -40.80
CA GLU A 451 9.34 54.79 -40.91
C GLU A 451 10.67 55.44 -41.43
N PRO A 452 11.79 54.75 -41.78
CA PRO A 452 12.38 53.42 -41.49
C PRO A 452 13.86 53.58 -40.96
N PRO A 453 14.89 52.69 -41.17
CA PRO A 453 15.02 51.24 -41.49
C PRO A 453 15.89 50.48 -40.43
N GLY A 454 16.35 49.21 -40.56
CA GLY A 454 16.02 48.11 -41.48
C GLY A 454 17.21 47.22 -41.94
N GLY A 455 17.54 46.15 -41.20
CA GLY A 455 18.36 44.97 -41.64
C GLY A 455 19.80 44.84 -41.08
N PRO A 456 20.48 43.68 -41.23
CA PRO A 456 20.05 42.35 -41.71
C PRO A 456 20.10 41.23 -40.63
N VAL A 457 19.75 39.98 -41.00
CA VAL A 457 19.74 38.80 -40.10
C VAL A 457 20.52 37.63 -40.74
N PRO A 458 21.33 36.84 -39.98
CA PRO A 458 21.99 35.64 -40.49
C PRO A 458 21.21 34.35 -40.19
N GLU A 459 21.22 33.41 -41.15
CA GLU A 459 20.85 32.00 -40.95
C GLU A 459 22.01 31.21 -40.29
N PHE A 460 21.72 30.05 -39.71
CA PHE A 460 22.69 28.95 -39.64
C PHE A 460 22.02 27.59 -39.75
N THR A 461 22.69 26.64 -40.42
CA THR A 461 22.18 25.30 -40.77
C THR A 461 22.69 24.22 -39.82
N PRO A 462 21.96 23.10 -39.65
CA PRO A 462 22.45 21.94 -38.91
C PRO A 462 23.44 21.12 -39.75
N THR A 463 24.57 20.73 -39.16
CA THR A 463 25.55 19.82 -39.75
C THR A 463 25.34 18.37 -39.31
N VAL A 464 25.61 17.43 -40.21
CA VAL A 464 25.62 15.98 -39.94
C VAL A 464 27.07 15.56 -39.63
N PRO A 465 27.33 14.70 -38.63
CA PRO A 465 28.67 14.14 -38.39
C PRO A 465 29.00 13.00 -39.36
N ASP A 466 30.26 12.93 -39.80
CA ASP A 466 30.74 12.01 -40.83
C ASP A 466 31.01 10.57 -40.35
N VAL A 467 31.05 9.65 -41.34
CA VAL A 467 31.35 8.21 -41.18
C VAL A 467 32.85 7.94 -41.24
N VAL A 468 33.33 6.97 -40.45
CA VAL A 468 34.70 6.41 -40.49
C VAL A 468 34.63 4.94 -40.97
N PRO A 469 35.51 4.47 -41.88
CA PRO A 469 35.23 3.31 -42.72
C PRO A 469 35.66 1.94 -42.15
N SER A 470 35.09 0.87 -42.72
CA SER A 470 35.53 -0.53 -42.59
C SER A 470 36.13 -1.06 -43.91
N PRO A 471 37.03 -2.06 -43.89
CA PRO A 471 37.66 -2.61 -45.10
C PRO A 471 36.91 -3.82 -45.73
N ASP A 472 36.71 -3.73 -47.04
CA ASP A 472 36.71 -4.77 -48.10
C ASP A 472 35.92 -6.10 -48.01
N GLY A 473 34.93 -6.22 -48.92
CA GLY A 473 34.68 -7.42 -49.75
C GLY A 473 33.34 -8.17 -49.56
N ALA A 474 32.62 -8.62 -50.60
CA ALA A 474 32.70 -8.34 -52.04
C ALA A 474 31.42 -8.81 -52.80
N ALA A 475 30.99 -8.08 -53.86
CA ALA A 475 30.20 -8.52 -55.05
C ALA A 475 28.80 -9.20 -54.87
N ALA A 476 27.78 -9.07 -55.75
CA ALA A 476 27.60 -8.30 -57.01
C ALA A 476 26.10 -8.13 -57.42
N ALA A 477 25.85 -7.14 -58.30
CA ALA A 477 24.76 -7.04 -59.32
C ALA A 477 23.25 -7.02 -58.93
N GLY A 478 22.52 -6.01 -59.44
CA GLY A 478 21.04 -5.97 -59.56
C GLY A 478 20.55 -6.35 -60.98
N PRO A 479 19.30 -6.01 -61.42
CA PRO A 479 18.91 -4.58 -61.53
C PRO A 479 17.40 -4.19 -61.41
N ARG A 480 17.17 -2.92 -61.02
CA ARG A 480 16.15 -1.93 -61.52
C ARG A 480 14.69 -2.35 -61.79
N GLY A 481 13.74 -1.68 -61.11
CA GLY A 481 12.36 -1.45 -61.60
C GLY A 481 12.19 -0.07 -62.25
N PRO A 482 10.94 0.38 -62.53
CA PRO A 482 10.62 1.81 -62.31
C PRO A 482 9.20 2.14 -61.80
N VAL A 483 9.16 3.06 -60.82
CA VAL A 483 8.34 4.30 -60.73
C VAL A 483 6.84 4.27 -61.10
N TYR A 484 6.01 4.70 -60.13
CA TYR A 484 4.65 5.22 -60.37
C TYR A 484 4.65 6.76 -60.50
N GLY A 485 3.84 7.29 -61.42
CA GLY A 485 3.37 8.69 -61.44
C GLY A 485 1.86 8.74 -61.23
N GLY A 486 1.31 9.85 -60.73
CA GLY A 486 -0.09 9.93 -60.29
C GLY A 486 -0.90 11.11 -60.85
N GLY A 487 -2.19 11.14 -60.49
CA GLY A 487 -3.13 12.26 -60.74
C GLY A 487 -4.01 12.09 -61.99
N GLY A 488 -5.29 12.47 -61.90
CA GLY A 488 -6.20 12.58 -63.05
C GLY A 488 -7.64 12.10 -62.80
N SER A 489 -8.53 13.00 -62.39
CA SER A 489 -9.94 12.72 -62.11
C SER A 489 -10.82 12.54 -63.37
N ALA A 490 -11.67 11.49 -63.40
CA ALA A 490 -13.10 11.46 -63.80
C ALA A 490 -13.58 12.07 -65.17
N PRO A 491 -14.85 11.85 -65.59
CA PRO A 491 -15.69 10.63 -65.62
C PRO A 491 -16.34 10.36 -67.02
N GLN A 492 -17.04 9.21 -67.23
CA GLN A 492 -18.42 9.10 -67.80
C GLN A 492 -18.82 7.73 -68.44
N GLN A 493 -20.05 7.30 -68.11
CA GLN A 493 -21.13 6.69 -68.95
C GLN A 493 -21.01 5.34 -69.73
N THR A 494 -21.73 4.34 -69.18
CA THR A 494 -22.78 3.48 -69.80
C THR A 494 -22.55 2.42 -70.91
N ARG A 495 -22.82 1.14 -70.52
CA ARG A 495 -23.59 0.06 -71.23
C ARG A 495 -23.01 -0.54 -72.56
N PRO A 496 -23.51 -1.70 -73.06
CA PRO A 496 -24.46 -2.68 -72.49
C PRO A 496 -23.91 -4.15 -72.39
N LEU A 497 -24.74 -5.07 -71.88
CA LEU A 497 -24.63 -6.52 -72.07
C LEU A 497 -25.21 -6.96 -73.43
N PRO A 498 -24.87 -8.18 -73.89
CA PRO A 498 -25.78 -9.05 -74.64
C PRO A 498 -26.03 -10.42 -73.95
N ASP A 499 -27.17 -11.04 -74.22
CA ASP A 499 -27.69 -12.25 -73.57
C ASP A 499 -27.37 -13.58 -74.29
N GLY A 500 -27.65 -14.71 -73.62
CA GLY A 500 -28.17 -15.92 -74.30
C GLY A 500 -27.58 -17.28 -73.88
N HIS A 501 -28.32 -18.08 -73.08
CA HIS A 501 -29.10 -19.22 -73.58
C HIS A 501 -29.85 -20.02 -72.48
N GLU A 502 -30.82 -20.83 -72.92
CA GLU A 502 -31.82 -21.66 -72.20
C GLU A 502 -31.28 -23.04 -71.72
N ALA A 503 -31.95 -23.89 -70.92
CA ALA A 503 -33.03 -23.77 -69.92
C ALA A 503 -33.14 -25.10 -69.08
N ALA A 504 -34.04 -25.13 -68.08
CA ALA A 504 -34.23 -26.16 -67.03
C ALA A 504 -34.93 -27.47 -67.49
N PRO A 505 -35.42 -28.41 -66.61
CA PRO A 505 -35.10 -28.77 -65.19
C PRO A 505 -34.98 -30.32 -64.90
N LEU A 506 -34.58 -30.75 -63.67
CA LEU A 506 -35.30 -31.73 -62.79
C LEU A 506 -34.46 -32.43 -61.66
N ALA A 507 -35.14 -32.66 -60.52
CA ALA A 507 -35.04 -33.80 -59.56
C ALA A 507 -33.72 -34.25 -58.86
N ALA A 508 -33.55 -33.79 -57.62
CA ALA A 508 -33.30 -34.57 -56.39
C ALA A 508 -32.25 -35.72 -56.31
N VAL A 509 -31.04 -35.38 -55.85
CA VAL A 509 -30.08 -36.20 -55.07
C VAL A 509 -29.30 -35.25 -54.13
N GLY A 510 -28.86 -35.55 -52.91
CA GLY A 510 -29.04 -36.73 -52.04
C GLY A 510 -27.88 -36.90 -51.03
N ASN A 511 -28.13 -36.87 -49.71
CA ASN A 511 -27.08 -36.86 -48.67
C ASN A 511 -26.57 -38.26 -48.28
N PRO A 512 -25.24 -38.45 -48.14
CA PRO A 512 -24.63 -39.48 -47.32
C PRO A 512 -24.19 -38.94 -45.94
N ALA A 513 -24.31 -39.75 -44.90
CA ALA A 513 -23.69 -39.51 -43.58
C ALA A 513 -22.65 -40.61 -43.30
N PRO A 514 -21.54 -40.31 -42.58
CA PRO A 514 -20.60 -41.34 -42.13
C PRO A 514 -21.19 -42.13 -40.95
N ALA A 515 -20.89 -43.43 -40.89
CA ALA A 515 -21.30 -44.32 -39.81
C ALA A 515 -20.14 -44.62 -38.85
N GLY A 516 -20.45 -44.82 -37.57
CA GLY A 516 -19.58 -45.52 -36.61
C GLY A 516 -20.20 -46.86 -36.19
N PRO A 517 -19.45 -47.73 -35.49
CA PRO A 517 -19.98 -48.92 -34.82
C PRO A 517 -20.36 -48.63 -33.35
N ALA A 518 -21.29 -49.41 -32.78
CA ALA A 518 -21.82 -49.19 -31.43
C ALA A 518 -22.25 -50.50 -30.74
N ALA A 519 -22.38 -50.48 -29.40
CA ALA A 519 -23.10 -51.46 -28.57
C ALA A 519 -23.34 -50.91 -27.14
N HIS A 520 -24.47 -51.13 -26.45
CA HIS A 520 -25.84 -51.42 -26.91
C HIS A 520 -26.90 -51.10 -25.81
N PHE A 521 -28.19 -51.10 -26.20
CA PHE A 521 -29.41 -50.81 -25.38
C PHE A 521 -29.98 -52.08 -24.69
N PRO A 522 -31.15 -52.12 -23.98
CA PRO A 522 -32.23 -51.12 -23.71
C PRO A 522 -32.56 -50.95 -22.18
N GLY A 523 -33.57 -50.21 -21.66
CA GLY A 523 -34.71 -49.39 -22.14
C GLY A 523 -35.88 -49.43 -21.10
N VAL A 524 -37.07 -48.78 -21.22
CA VAL A 524 -37.58 -47.74 -22.14
C VAL A 524 -38.95 -47.17 -21.63
N ARG A 525 -39.22 -45.85 -21.79
CA ARG A 525 -40.53 -45.11 -21.58
C ARG A 525 -41.10 -45.09 -20.13
N GLU A 526 -42.09 -44.26 -19.72
CA GLU A 526 -43.07 -43.39 -20.43
C GLU A 526 -43.52 -42.17 -19.55
N ALA A 527 -44.34 -41.25 -20.08
CA ALA A 527 -44.99 -40.13 -19.36
C ALA A 527 -46.32 -39.75 -20.08
N PRO A 528 -47.40 -39.26 -19.41
CA PRO A 528 -47.52 -37.81 -19.11
C PRO A 528 -48.47 -37.37 -17.94
N ALA A 529 -48.47 -36.05 -17.67
CA ALA A 529 -49.58 -35.15 -17.24
C ALA A 529 -50.60 -35.52 -16.12
N GLY A 530 -50.83 -34.57 -15.19
CA GLY A 530 -51.96 -34.53 -14.25
C GLY A 530 -52.21 -33.10 -13.70
N THR A 531 -53.48 -32.69 -13.50
CA THR A 531 -53.87 -31.28 -13.25
C THR A 531 -54.58 -31.01 -11.92
N ALA A 532 -54.44 -29.76 -11.42
CA ALA A 532 -55.31 -29.10 -10.42
C ALA A 532 -55.27 -29.67 -8.96
N ALA A 533 -55.80 -29.01 -7.91
CA ALA A 533 -56.54 -27.74 -7.82
C ALA A 533 -56.42 -27.04 -6.44
N GLN A 534 -56.48 -25.70 -6.44
CA GLN A 534 -57.22 -24.81 -5.51
C GLN A 534 -57.09 -24.89 -3.96
N ARG A 535 -56.70 -23.73 -3.39
CA ARG A 535 -57.32 -22.99 -2.25
C ARG A 535 -57.26 -23.52 -0.79
N ALA A 536 -56.57 -22.69 0.01
CA ALA A 536 -56.70 -22.35 1.44
C ALA A 536 -58.16 -22.12 1.96
N PRO A 537 -58.43 -21.81 3.26
CA PRO A 537 -57.49 -21.43 4.34
C PRO A 537 -57.80 -22.03 5.74
N SER A 538 -57.17 -21.46 6.78
CA SER A 538 -57.61 -21.30 8.20
C SER A 538 -56.71 -21.89 9.30
N GLY A 539 -56.62 -21.13 10.39
CA GLY A 539 -56.41 -21.56 11.78
C GLY A 539 -57.43 -20.79 12.65
N PRO A 540 -57.23 -20.58 13.97
CA PRO A 540 -56.20 -21.09 14.88
C PRO A 540 -56.81 -21.95 16.03
N GLY A 541 -56.00 -22.43 16.98
CA GLY A 541 -56.50 -23.09 18.20
C GLY A 541 -55.40 -23.76 19.03
N SER A 542 -55.68 -24.06 20.31
CA SER A 542 -54.68 -24.59 21.26
C SER A 542 -55.25 -25.58 22.29
N THR A 543 -54.34 -26.19 23.07
CA THR A 543 -54.51 -26.88 24.39
C THR A 543 -54.55 -28.42 24.51
N ALA A 544 -53.90 -28.87 25.60
CA ALA A 544 -54.28 -29.95 26.55
C ALA A 544 -54.00 -31.46 26.29
N GLY A 545 -52.80 -31.90 26.71
CA GLY A 545 -52.55 -33.04 27.66
C GLY A 545 -53.23 -34.40 27.46
N PRO A 546 -53.44 -35.21 28.54
CA PRO A 546 -52.81 -35.22 29.88
C PRO A 546 -51.53 -36.11 29.85
N ALA A 547 -50.94 -36.77 30.87
CA ALA A 547 -51.07 -36.94 32.35
C ALA A 547 -49.63 -37.30 32.89
N ALA A 548 -49.25 -37.62 34.14
CA ALA A 548 -49.80 -37.78 35.50
C ALA A 548 -48.59 -37.56 36.49
N TRP A 549 -48.54 -37.85 37.82
CA TRP A 549 -49.46 -38.39 38.84
C TRP A 549 -49.07 -37.83 40.25
N ALA A 550 -49.38 -38.50 41.37
CA ALA A 550 -49.20 -38.00 42.76
C ALA A 550 -49.21 -39.17 43.80
N PRO A 551 -49.24 -39.01 45.17
CA PRO A 551 -49.29 -37.78 46.01
C PRO A 551 -48.46 -37.79 47.34
N GLY A 552 -48.51 -36.69 48.11
CA GLY A 552 -48.16 -36.69 49.56
C GLY A 552 -47.88 -35.33 50.24
N SER A 553 -48.72 -34.90 51.19
CA SER A 553 -48.54 -33.74 52.10
C SER A 553 -49.34 -33.98 53.40
N PRO A 554 -49.17 -33.25 54.54
CA PRO A 554 -49.52 -31.82 54.73
C PRO A 554 -48.49 -31.07 55.65
N ALA A 555 -48.66 -29.87 56.24
CA ALA A 555 -49.80 -28.93 56.39
C ALA A 555 -49.31 -27.46 56.54
N GLY A 556 -50.22 -26.48 56.45
CA GLY A 556 -50.03 -25.09 56.93
C GLY A 556 -50.74 -24.83 58.28
N PRO A 557 -51.16 -23.59 58.64
CA PRO A 557 -51.10 -22.33 57.86
C PRO A 557 -50.68 -21.08 58.71
N ALA A 558 -51.00 -19.88 58.17
CA ALA A 558 -51.09 -18.55 58.82
C ALA A 558 -49.80 -17.72 58.99
N GLY A 559 -49.97 -16.39 58.89
CA GLY A 559 -48.91 -15.37 59.08
C GLY A 559 -48.93 -14.25 58.04
N TRP A 560 -49.60 -13.13 58.35
CA TRP A 560 -49.45 -11.86 57.62
C TRP A 560 -48.43 -10.93 58.31
N ALA A 561 -48.02 -9.90 57.57
CA ALA A 561 -47.66 -8.54 58.03
C ALA A 561 -46.17 -8.18 58.29
N SER A 562 -45.80 -7.05 57.65
CA SER A 562 -44.94 -5.94 58.13
C SER A 562 -43.81 -6.18 59.14
N GLY A 563 -42.59 -5.77 58.76
CA GLY A 563 -41.64 -5.16 59.71
C GLY A 563 -41.81 -3.62 59.78
N PRO A 564 -40.90 -2.87 60.45
CA PRO A 564 -39.83 -3.31 61.36
C PRO A 564 -40.33 -3.32 62.83
N PRO A 565 -39.47 -3.56 63.85
CA PRO A 565 -38.74 -2.43 64.47
C PRO A 565 -37.32 -2.80 64.99
N ALA A 566 -36.65 -1.86 65.66
CA ALA A 566 -35.32 -2.01 66.27
C ALA A 566 -35.36 -2.60 67.70
N GLY A 567 -34.21 -3.09 68.20
CA GLY A 567 -34.10 -3.61 69.57
C GLY A 567 -32.68 -4.05 69.98
N SER A 568 -31.80 -3.10 70.30
CA SER A 568 -30.50 -3.35 70.98
C SER A 568 -30.70 -3.45 72.51
N PRO A 569 -29.76 -3.99 73.32
CA PRO A 569 -28.47 -3.32 73.60
C PRO A 569 -27.25 -4.28 73.64
N ALA A 570 -26.06 -3.73 73.93
CA ALA A 570 -24.78 -4.45 73.95
C ALA A 570 -24.27 -4.74 75.38
N TRP A 571 -23.34 -5.71 75.54
CA TRP A 571 -22.23 -5.59 76.49
C TRP A 571 -21.07 -6.59 76.31
N ALA A 572 -19.86 -6.01 76.18
CA ALA A 572 -18.58 -6.38 76.82
C ALA A 572 -17.83 -7.73 76.53
N PRO A 573 -16.48 -7.78 76.74
CA PRO A 573 -15.60 -8.90 76.39
C PRO A 573 -14.94 -9.58 77.61
N GLY A 574 -14.05 -10.57 77.36
CA GLY A 574 -13.14 -11.12 78.38
C GLY A 574 -11.93 -11.88 77.79
N SER A 575 -10.73 -11.59 78.28
CA SER A 575 -9.46 -12.26 77.95
C SER A 575 -9.07 -13.32 79.00
N PRO A 576 -7.85 -13.87 78.94
CA PRO A 576 -6.86 -13.56 79.99
C PRO A 576 -5.61 -12.88 79.38
N ALA A 577 -5.29 -11.63 79.73
CA ALA A 577 -4.57 -11.19 80.95
C ALA A 577 -3.03 -11.29 80.77
N GLY A 578 -2.24 -10.21 80.79
CA GLY A 578 -2.49 -8.76 81.01
C GLY A 578 -1.15 -7.99 80.86
N ASP A 579 -0.98 -6.69 81.12
CA ASP A 579 -1.85 -5.52 81.36
C ASP A 579 -0.91 -4.26 81.38
N GLY A 580 -1.33 -2.99 81.37
CA GLY A 580 -2.65 -2.36 81.32
C GLY A 580 -2.55 -0.82 81.52
N GLY A 581 -3.49 -0.03 80.97
CA GLY A 581 -3.45 1.45 80.91
C GLY A 581 -2.73 1.98 79.65
N GLY A 582 -3.03 3.14 79.06
CA GLY A 582 -3.94 4.26 79.40
C GLY A 582 -3.20 5.60 79.16
N GLY A 583 -3.71 6.62 78.44
CA GLY A 583 -5.02 6.82 77.81
C GLY A 583 -5.06 8.00 76.79
N TRP A 584 -6.11 8.82 76.88
CA TRP A 584 -6.74 9.66 75.84
C TRP A 584 -6.00 10.86 75.18
N SER A 585 -6.29 11.04 73.88
CA SER A 585 -6.75 12.29 73.21
C SER A 585 -5.80 13.48 72.89
N GLY A 586 -6.18 14.22 71.83
CA GLY A 586 -5.85 15.64 71.63
C GLY A 586 -4.66 15.93 70.71
N GLY A 587 -4.89 16.69 69.63
CA GLY A 587 -3.84 17.14 68.72
C GLY A 587 -3.53 18.65 68.86
N GLY A 588 -2.26 19.02 68.66
CA GLY A 588 -1.81 20.42 68.52
C GLY A 588 -0.61 20.80 69.39
N GLY A 589 0.27 21.67 68.88
CA GLY A 589 1.34 22.32 69.65
C GLY A 589 2.76 21.75 69.44
N ALA A 590 3.63 22.54 68.81
CA ALA A 590 5.00 22.18 68.43
C ALA A 590 6.05 22.31 69.58
N VAL A 591 7.33 22.06 69.22
CA VAL A 591 8.61 22.59 69.79
C VAL A 591 9.59 21.58 70.46
N ARG A 592 10.53 21.11 69.63
CA ARG A 592 12.02 21.02 69.80
C ARG A 592 12.73 20.27 70.95
N VAL A 593 13.73 19.48 70.49
CA VAL A 593 15.15 19.37 70.96
C VAL A 593 15.46 18.36 72.11
N PRO A 594 16.67 17.71 72.10
CA PRO A 594 16.84 16.34 72.62
C PRO A 594 17.90 16.18 73.73
N PRO A 595 18.21 14.94 74.16
CA PRO A 595 19.44 14.62 74.91
C PRO A 595 20.42 13.70 74.15
N THR A 596 21.68 13.73 74.60
CA THR A 596 22.81 12.86 74.23
C THR A 596 23.41 12.24 75.52
N PRO A 597 24.63 11.67 75.55
CA PRO A 597 24.98 10.34 75.03
C PRO A 597 25.61 9.42 76.12
N GLU A 598 25.82 8.13 75.85
CA GLU A 598 26.86 7.36 76.55
C GLU A 598 27.45 6.21 75.71
N ALA A 599 28.56 5.62 76.17
CA ALA A 599 29.59 4.98 75.33
C ALA A 599 29.86 3.47 75.66
N PRO A 600 30.53 2.70 74.78
CA PRO A 600 30.43 1.24 74.77
C PRO A 600 31.58 0.48 75.46
N ALA A 601 31.32 -0.78 75.83
CA ALA A 601 32.33 -1.76 76.20
C ALA A 601 32.86 -2.53 74.98
N ALA A 602 34.19 -2.69 74.87
CA ALA A 602 34.83 -3.28 73.69
C ALA A 602 34.99 -4.82 73.77
N ARG A 603 34.87 -5.50 72.61
CA ARG A 603 35.30 -6.89 72.40
C ARG A 603 36.12 -7.03 71.12
N ARG A 604 37.17 -7.87 71.16
CA ARG A 604 38.16 -8.02 70.08
C ARG A 604 37.53 -8.61 68.82
N ARG A 605 37.81 -8.02 67.65
CA ARG A 605 37.43 -8.55 66.33
C ARG A 605 38.43 -9.65 65.89
N ASN A 606 37.92 -10.72 65.28
CA ASN A 606 38.74 -11.78 64.66
C ASN A 606 38.98 -11.44 63.18
N PRO A 607 40.24 -11.29 62.70
CA PRO A 607 40.51 -10.78 61.35
C PRO A 607 40.03 -11.71 60.21
N LEU A 608 39.93 -13.02 60.45
CA LEU A 608 39.49 -13.98 59.42
C LEU A 608 38.09 -13.68 58.87
N ILE A 609 37.17 -13.15 59.70
CA ILE A 609 35.82 -12.78 59.27
C ILE A 609 35.85 -11.60 58.29
N TRP A 610 36.77 -10.64 58.50
CA TRP A 610 36.94 -9.50 57.60
C TRP A 610 37.60 -9.88 56.28
N VAL A 611 38.52 -10.86 56.28
CA VAL A 611 39.07 -11.41 55.04
C VAL A 611 37.99 -12.17 54.25
N ALA A 612 37.20 -13.03 54.91
CA ALA A 612 36.11 -13.75 54.26
C ALA A 612 35.04 -12.79 53.69
N ALA A 613 34.66 -11.75 54.45
CA ALA A 613 33.73 -10.72 53.98
C ALA A 613 34.31 -9.90 52.81
N ALA A 614 35.60 -9.53 52.86
CA ALA A 614 36.25 -8.81 51.77
C ALA A 614 36.33 -9.66 50.50
N VAL A 615 36.67 -10.95 50.60
CA VAL A 615 36.66 -11.89 49.46
C VAL A 615 35.25 -12.07 48.91
N ALA A 616 34.23 -12.22 49.77
CA ALA A 616 32.84 -12.31 49.32
C ALA A 616 32.38 -11.03 48.59
N VAL A 617 32.73 -9.83 49.09
CA VAL A 617 32.45 -8.56 48.42
C VAL A 617 33.21 -8.45 47.10
N VAL A 618 34.49 -8.84 47.03
CA VAL A 618 35.27 -8.85 45.77
C VAL A 618 34.70 -9.86 44.77
N VAL A 619 34.18 -11.01 45.20
CA VAL A 619 33.52 -11.98 44.32
C VAL A 619 32.15 -11.47 43.85
N VAL A 620 31.35 -10.83 44.70
CA VAL A 620 30.05 -10.26 44.31
C VAL A 620 30.20 -9.02 43.43
N VAL A 621 31.14 -8.12 43.73
CA VAL A 621 31.48 -6.97 42.88
C VAL A 621 32.16 -7.43 41.58
N GLY A 622 33.01 -8.46 41.64
CA GLY A 622 33.63 -9.05 40.46
C GLY A 622 32.61 -9.74 39.54
N ALA A 623 31.71 -10.55 40.10
CA ALA A 623 30.61 -11.17 39.35
C ALA A 623 29.64 -10.11 38.81
N GLY A 624 29.28 -9.10 39.61
CA GLY A 624 28.45 -7.98 39.17
C GLY A 624 29.11 -7.15 38.06
N ALA A 625 30.42 -6.93 38.13
CA ALA A 625 31.19 -6.26 37.09
C ALA A 625 31.35 -7.12 35.83
N VAL A 626 31.52 -8.44 35.94
CA VAL A 626 31.54 -9.37 34.79
C VAL A 626 30.16 -9.46 34.14
N VAL A 627 29.09 -9.56 34.91
CA VAL A 627 27.70 -9.54 34.41
C VAL A 627 27.41 -8.21 33.73
N ALA A 628 27.77 -7.07 34.34
CA ALA A 628 27.61 -5.76 33.71
C ALA A 628 28.47 -5.60 32.44
N TRP A 629 29.71 -6.12 32.43
CA TRP A 629 30.59 -6.11 31.25
C TRP A 629 30.09 -7.03 30.13
N TRP A 630 29.35 -8.08 30.46
CA TRP A 630 28.72 -8.99 29.51
C TRP A 630 27.41 -8.40 28.95
N TRP A 631 26.59 -7.77 29.80
CA TRP A 631 25.33 -7.12 29.41
C TRP A 631 25.53 -5.78 28.69
N ASN A 632 26.64 -5.09 28.95
CA ASN A 632 26.99 -3.79 28.36
C ASN A 632 28.02 -3.92 27.22
N ARG A 633 28.15 -5.12 26.65
CA ARG A 633 28.71 -5.33 25.31
C ARG A 633 27.53 -5.55 24.36
N GLY A 634 27.38 -4.69 23.36
CA GLY A 634 26.58 -5.02 22.18
C GLY A 634 27.19 -6.21 21.42
N PRO A 635 26.50 -6.73 20.39
CA PRO A 635 27.05 -7.80 19.54
C PRO A 635 28.46 -7.43 19.06
N ALA A 636 29.35 -8.44 19.08
CA ALA A 636 30.73 -8.24 18.66
C ALA A 636 30.79 -8.00 17.14
N ALA A 637 31.84 -7.30 16.68
CA ALA A 637 32.14 -7.26 15.26
C ALA A 637 32.33 -8.70 14.73
N ILE A 638 31.56 -9.06 13.70
CA ILE A 638 31.65 -10.37 13.04
C ILE A 638 32.98 -10.44 12.27
N ASP A 639 33.68 -11.57 12.39
CA ASP A 639 34.85 -11.90 11.56
C ASP A 639 34.36 -12.29 10.16
N PHE A 640 33.96 -11.27 9.38
CA PHE A 640 33.45 -11.43 8.03
C PHE A 640 34.51 -12.05 7.11
N ARG A 641 34.10 -13.01 6.28
CA ARG A 641 34.96 -13.72 5.33
C ARG A 641 34.28 -13.87 3.98
N SER A 642 35.10 -14.04 2.95
CA SER A 642 34.65 -14.41 1.60
C SER A 642 33.70 -15.60 1.63
N PHE A 643 32.65 -15.58 0.81
CA PHE A 643 31.64 -16.64 0.76
C PHE A 643 32.28 -18.03 0.57
N THR A 644 32.07 -18.91 1.55
CA THR A 644 32.68 -20.25 1.61
C THR A 644 31.66 -21.31 2.05
N GLY A 645 32.00 -22.59 1.86
CA GLY A 645 31.14 -23.71 2.27
C GLY A 645 29.80 -23.80 1.53
N ALA A 646 29.73 -23.24 0.30
CA ALA A 646 28.50 -23.15 -0.49
C ALA A 646 27.81 -24.52 -0.61
N THR A 647 26.61 -24.62 -0.03
CA THR A 647 25.81 -25.85 -0.01
C THR A 647 24.55 -25.65 -0.84
N THR A 648 24.40 -26.47 -1.89
CA THR A 648 23.24 -26.40 -2.79
C THR A 648 22.12 -27.32 -2.31
N VAL A 649 20.90 -26.80 -2.19
CA VAL A 649 19.69 -27.57 -1.93
C VAL A 649 18.85 -27.63 -3.21
N ALA A 650 18.53 -28.84 -3.64
CA ALA A 650 17.79 -29.06 -4.89
C ALA A 650 16.29 -28.73 -4.76
N ALA A 651 15.76 -28.05 -5.78
CA ALA A 651 14.35 -27.71 -5.93
C ALA A 651 13.79 -28.27 -7.26
N PRO A 652 13.52 -29.59 -7.36
CA PRO A 652 13.13 -30.21 -8.63
C PRO A 652 11.79 -29.67 -9.15
N GLY A 653 11.78 -29.19 -10.39
CA GLY A 653 10.59 -28.59 -11.01
C GLY A 653 10.28 -27.16 -10.54
N MET A 654 11.20 -26.51 -9.83
CA MET A 654 11.12 -25.07 -9.50
C MET A 654 10.96 -24.22 -10.77
N THR A 655 10.01 -23.29 -10.75
CA THR A 655 9.77 -22.39 -11.88
C THR A 655 10.90 -21.38 -12.09
N ALA A 656 11.15 -20.98 -13.34
CA ALA A 656 12.02 -19.85 -13.65
C ALA A 656 11.42 -18.47 -13.26
N THR A 657 10.11 -18.39 -13.01
CA THR A 657 9.45 -17.21 -12.42
C THR A 657 9.90 -16.98 -10.97
N GLY A 658 9.94 -15.72 -10.52
CA GLY A 658 10.49 -15.29 -9.23
C GLY A 658 9.69 -15.68 -7.98
N TRP A 659 8.80 -16.68 -8.06
CA TRP A 659 7.92 -17.14 -7.00
C TRP A 659 8.64 -18.03 -5.98
N VAL A 660 9.71 -17.49 -5.39
CA VAL A 660 10.58 -18.13 -4.41
C VAL A 660 10.85 -17.20 -3.24
N ASP A 661 11.10 -17.78 -2.07
CA ASP A 661 11.45 -17.03 -0.86
C ASP A 661 12.27 -17.89 0.11
N THR A 662 12.98 -17.23 1.03
CA THR A 662 13.81 -17.90 2.04
C THR A 662 13.65 -17.27 3.42
N ALA A 663 13.77 -18.08 4.48
CA ALA A 663 13.86 -17.59 5.85
C ALA A 663 14.89 -18.41 6.66
N VAL A 664 16.03 -17.80 6.99
CA VAL A 664 17.05 -18.35 7.90
C VAL A 664 16.77 -17.86 9.33
N VAL A 665 16.53 -18.78 10.26
CA VAL A 665 16.39 -18.49 11.71
C VAL A 665 16.98 -19.62 12.53
N GLY A 666 18.04 -19.33 13.28
CA GLY A 666 18.71 -20.29 14.16
C GLY A 666 19.40 -21.40 13.37
N ASP A 667 19.21 -22.65 13.76
CA ASP A 667 19.80 -23.83 13.10
C ASP A 667 19.15 -24.19 11.75
N ARG A 668 18.16 -23.40 11.28
CA ARG A 668 17.28 -23.75 10.14
C ARG A 668 17.19 -22.69 9.07
N ALA A 669 17.19 -23.15 7.82
CA ALA A 669 16.72 -22.38 6.67
C ALA A 669 15.45 -23.03 6.12
N TYR A 670 14.40 -22.23 5.94
CA TYR A 670 13.20 -22.58 5.20
C TYR A 670 13.31 -22.03 3.78
N LEU A 671 13.07 -22.89 2.79
CA LEU A 671 13.29 -22.64 1.36
C LEU A 671 12.00 -22.98 0.62
N ALA A 672 11.34 -21.99 0.01
CA ALA A 672 10.00 -22.16 -0.54
C ALA A 672 9.93 -21.70 -2.01
N PHE A 673 9.28 -22.50 -2.85
CA PHE A 673 9.25 -22.30 -4.30
C PHE A 673 7.98 -22.84 -4.96
N ALA A 674 7.46 -22.08 -5.94
CA ALA A 674 6.44 -22.59 -6.87
C ALA A 674 7.06 -23.55 -7.90
N LYS A 675 6.26 -24.51 -8.35
CA LYS A 675 6.62 -25.51 -9.36
C LYS A 675 5.82 -25.37 -10.64
N GLU A 676 6.28 -26.01 -11.72
CA GLU A 676 5.62 -25.98 -13.04
C GLU A 676 4.15 -26.45 -13.04
N ASP A 677 3.75 -27.23 -12.04
CA ASP A 677 2.38 -27.71 -11.80
C ASP A 677 1.55 -26.80 -10.86
N THR A 678 2.00 -25.57 -10.64
CA THR A 678 1.51 -24.56 -9.67
C THR A 678 1.54 -24.97 -8.20
N SER A 679 2.07 -26.14 -7.84
CA SER A 679 2.24 -26.53 -6.43
C SER A 679 3.33 -25.70 -5.75
N LEU A 680 3.05 -25.27 -4.50
CA LEU A 680 4.00 -24.52 -3.67
C LEU A 680 4.68 -25.50 -2.69
N GLU A 681 5.97 -25.71 -2.89
CA GLU A 681 6.78 -26.65 -2.12
C GLU A 681 7.73 -25.92 -1.17
N VAL A 682 7.83 -26.41 0.05
CA VAL A 682 8.63 -25.84 1.15
C VAL A 682 9.55 -26.90 1.72
N VAL A 683 10.82 -26.58 1.85
CA VAL A 683 11.88 -27.45 2.40
C VAL A 683 12.46 -26.77 3.64
N ALA A 684 12.56 -27.51 4.74
CA ALA A 684 13.39 -27.10 5.88
C ALA A 684 14.72 -27.85 5.83
N VAL A 685 15.83 -27.13 5.98
CA VAL A 685 17.18 -27.70 6.04
C VAL A 685 17.94 -27.21 7.27
N GLU A 686 18.87 -28.03 7.75
CA GLU A 686 19.90 -27.60 8.70
C GLU A 686 20.83 -26.59 8.01
N VAL A 687 21.07 -25.44 8.65
CA VAL A 687 21.95 -24.38 8.14
C VAL A 687 23.37 -24.90 7.93
N ASP A 688 23.87 -25.70 8.88
CA ASP A 688 25.15 -26.38 8.77
C ASP A 688 25.05 -27.61 7.86
N GLY A 689 25.42 -27.43 6.59
CA GLY A 689 25.54 -28.53 5.62
C GLY A 689 24.26 -28.88 4.87
N GLY A 690 23.19 -28.08 4.97
CA GLY A 690 22.02 -28.12 4.09
C GLY A 690 21.21 -29.42 4.13
N LYS A 691 21.32 -30.19 5.22
CA LYS A 691 20.64 -31.48 5.38
C LYS A 691 19.13 -31.28 5.54
N GLU A 692 18.36 -31.91 4.66
CA GLU A 692 16.89 -31.86 4.68
C GLU A 692 16.33 -32.42 6.01
N LEU A 693 15.56 -31.58 6.70
CA LEU A 693 14.80 -31.92 7.91
C LEU A 693 13.41 -32.43 7.55
N TRP A 694 12.75 -31.74 6.62
CA TRP A 694 11.48 -32.14 6.01
C TRP A 694 11.21 -31.34 4.73
N ARG A 695 10.27 -31.84 3.92
CA ARG A 695 9.76 -31.24 2.69
C ARG A 695 8.25 -31.39 2.63
N SER A 696 7.54 -30.35 2.20
CA SER A 696 6.08 -30.28 2.23
C SER A 696 5.52 -29.53 1.03
N THR A 697 4.47 -30.06 0.41
CA THR A 697 3.60 -29.34 -0.53
C THR A 697 2.31 -28.86 0.13
N ALA A 698 2.23 -28.90 1.48
CA ALA A 698 1.00 -28.64 2.19
C ALA A 698 0.57 -27.16 2.21
N ALA A 699 1.39 -26.25 1.69
CA ALA A 699 0.99 -24.88 1.36
C ALA A 699 -0.09 -24.85 0.25
N GLY A 700 -0.17 -25.87 -0.61
CA GLY A 700 -1.19 -26.01 -1.64
C GLY A 700 -0.67 -25.63 -3.04
N THR A 701 -1.52 -24.97 -3.82
CA THR A 701 -1.23 -24.44 -5.16
C THR A 701 -1.41 -22.93 -5.16
N ALA A 702 -0.49 -22.19 -5.76
CA ALA A 702 -0.55 -20.72 -5.78
C ALA A 702 0.19 -20.15 -7.01
N GLU A 703 -0.52 -19.41 -7.86
CA GLU A 703 0.09 -18.68 -8.98
C GLU A 703 0.76 -17.37 -8.53
N ARG A 704 0.33 -16.83 -7.39
CA ARG A 704 0.92 -15.69 -6.68
C ARG A 704 0.94 -15.99 -5.18
N TRP A 705 1.99 -15.58 -4.49
CA TRP A 705 2.11 -15.74 -3.04
C TRP A 705 3.05 -14.68 -2.46
N GLN A 706 2.86 -14.34 -1.18
CA GLN A 706 3.42 -13.13 -0.58
C GLN A 706 4.79 -13.34 0.08
N GLY A 707 5.10 -14.59 0.48
CA GLY A 707 6.36 -14.97 1.11
C GLY A 707 6.19 -15.98 2.25
N ILE A 708 7.31 -16.27 2.93
CA ILE A 708 7.36 -17.06 4.16
C ILE A 708 7.85 -16.24 5.36
N ALA A 709 7.48 -16.67 6.57
CA ALA A 709 8.06 -16.18 7.82
C ALA A 709 8.23 -17.30 8.85
N ALA A 710 9.34 -17.33 9.57
CA ALA A 710 9.58 -18.33 10.60
C ALA A 710 8.69 -18.10 11.83
N VAL A 711 8.08 -19.17 12.35
CA VAL A 711 7.14 -19.12 13.49
C VAL A 711 7.42 -20.26 14.48
N GLY A 712 8.38 -20.01 15.37
CA GLY A 712 8.94 -21.00 16.28
C GLY A 712 9.75 -22.06 15.52
N ASP A 713 9.39 -23.33 15.70
CA ASP A 713 10.03 -24.49 15.04
C ASP A 713 9.44 -24.83 13.66
N GLY A 714 8.75 -23.88 13.03
CA GLY A 714 8.14 -24.03 11.72
C GLY A 714 8.08 -22.72 10.95
N VAL A 715 7.28 -22.72 9.88
CA VAL A 715 7.17 -21.61 8.93
C VAL A 715 5.70 -21.34 8.59
N ALA A 716 5.33 -20.07 8.54
CA ALA A 716 4.07 -19.58 7.99
C ALA A 716 4.28 -19.24 6.51
N VAL A 717 3.38 -19.70 5.65
CA VAL A 717 3.39 -19.50 4.20
C VAL A 717 2.13 -18.72 3.83
N PHE A 718 2.28 -17.60 3.14
CA PHE A 718 1.18 -16.68 2.82
C PHE A 718 0.84 -16.77 1.33
N THR A 719 -0.21 -17.51 1.00
CA THR A 719 -0.70 -17.75 -0.38
C THR A 719 -1.89 -16.83 -0.71
N GLU A 720 -2.06 -16.49 -1.99
CA GLU A 720 -3.26 -15.83 -2.52
C GLU A 720 -4.12 -16.92 -3.18
N GLU A 721 -5.40 -17.07 -2.79
CA GLU A 721 -6.19 -18.25 -3.20
C GLU A 721 -6.78 -18.13 -4.62
N ASP A 722 -7.21 -16.94 -5.01
CA ASP A 722 -7.68 -16.59 -6.36
C ASP A 722 -7.02 -15.26 -6.77
N PRO A 723 -6.36 -15.15 -7.95
CA PRO A 723 -5.70 -13.93 -8.42
C PRO A 723 -6.59 -12.68 -8.34
N GLY A 724 -6.25 -11.79 -7.41
CA GLY A 724 -6.98 -10.54 -7.17
C GLY A 724 -8.43 -10.72 -6.67
N THR A 725 -8.68 -11.81 -5.93
CA THR A 725 -9.50 -11.66 -4.72
C THR A 725 -8.65 -11.05 -3.61
N ASP A 726 -9.31 -10.59 -2.55
CA ASP A 726 -8.66 -10.15 -1.31
C ASP A 726 -8.51 -11.28 -0.28
N VAL A 727 -8.66 -12.54 -0.71
CA VAL A 727 -8.55 -13.73 0.15
C VAL A 727 -7.15 -14.32 0.07
N ARG A 728 -6.50 -14.40 1.23
CA ARG A 728 -5.17 -14.98 1.42
C ARG A 728 -5.26 -16.14 2.40
N THR A 729 -4.47 -17.18 2.22
CA THR A 729 -4.36 -18.26 3.21
C THR A 729 -2.97 -18.30 3.83
N MET A 730 -2.94 -18.15 5.14
CA MET A 730 -1.78 -18.46 5.98
C MET A 730 -1.80 -19.96 6.30
N THR A 731 -0.87 -20.71 5.74
CA THR A 731 -0.61 -22.11 6.09
C THR A 731 0.61 -22.20 6.99
N VAL A 732 0.51 -22.86 8.15
CA VAL A 732 1.67 -23.06 9.04
C VAL A 732 2.15 -24.51 8.98
N ILE A 733 3.45 -24.70 8.72
CA ILE A 733 4.08 -26.00 8.44
C ILE A 733 5.22 -26.27 9.43
N ARG A 734 5.29 -27.51 9.94
CA ARG A 734 6.32 -27.99 10.92
C ARG A 734 6.89 -29.37 10.58
N GLY A 735 6.60 -29.88 9.38
CA GLY A 735 6.91 -31.23 8.95
C GLY A 735 6.44 -31.44 7.52
N ALA A 736 6.20 -32.69 7.11
CA ALA A 736 5.65 -32.99 5.79
C ALA A 736 4.22 -32.43 5.58
N ASP A 737 3.43 -32.30 6.66
CA ASP A 737 2.05 -31.84 6.64
C ASP A 737 1.88 -30.41 7.20
N ALA A 738 0.83 -29.72 6.77
CA ALA A 738 0.39 -28.48 7.39
C ALA A 738 -0.10 -28.74 8.81
N SER A 739 0.40 -27.97 9.78
CA SER A 739 -0.09 -28.00 11.16
C SER A 739 -1.51 -27.43 11.24
N TRP A 740 -1.75 -26.33 10.53
CA TRP A 740 -3.07 -25.70 10.37
C TRP A 740 -3.05 -24.71 9.19
N ARG A 741 -4.25 -24.25 8.77
CA ARG A 741 -4.44 -23.18 7.79
C ARG A 741 -5.49 -22.19 8.28
N ARG A 742 -5.39 -20.93 7.85
CA ARG A 742 -6.40 -19.90 8.09
C ARG A 742 -6.51 -18.97 6.86
N GLN A 743 -7.74 -18.80 6.38
CA GLN A 743 -8.09 -17.71 5.46
C GLN A 743 -8.06 -16.36 6.19
N LEU A 744 -7.60 -15.34 5.47
CA LEU A 744 -7.37 -13.97 5.88
C LEU A 744 -7.87 -13.03 4.79
N LEU A 745 -8.37 -11.85 5.16
CA LEU A 745 -8.72 -10.78 4.21
C LEU A 745 -7.50 -9.91 3.87
N ALA A 746 -7.57 -9.03 2.87
CA ALA A 746 -6.46 -8.15 2.49
C ALA A 746 -6.17 -7.02 3.48
N ASP A 747 -7.11 -6.71 4.39
CA ASP A 747 -6.92 -5.80 5.52
C ASP A 747 -6.55 -6.52 6.83
N ASP A 748 -6.61 -7.87 6.88
CA ASP A 748 -6.13 -8.63 8.04
C ASP A 748 -4.60 -8.47 8.18
N LEU A 749 -4.17 -8.07 9.39
CA LEU A 749 -2.76 -7.88 9.74
C LEU A 749 -2.30 -8.96 10.72
N VAL A 750 -1.27 -9.72 10.34
CA VAL A 750 -0.72 -10.83 11.12
C VAL A 750 0.59 -10.41 11.80
N TYR A 751 0.66 -10.59 13.12
CA TYR A 751 1.85 -10.33 13.92
C TYR A 751 2.30 -11.65 14.55
N LEU A 752 3.48 -12.13 14.15
CA LEU A 752 4.04 -13.41 14.60
C LEU A 752 4.90 -13.17 15.85
N PHE A 753 4.48 -13.70 16.99
CA PHE A 753 5.32 -13.85 18.19
C PHE A 753 5.64 -15.34 18.38
N GLU A 754 6.75 -15.65 19.04
CA GLU A 754 7.12 -17.06 19.33
C GLU A 754 6.02 -17.85 20.07
N SER A 755 5.24 -17.16 20.91
CA SER A 755 4.23 -17.77 21.78
C SER A 755 2.78 -17.57 21.34
N THR A 756 2.46 -16.60 20.47
CA THR A 756 1.09 -16.33 19.96
C THR A 756 1.18 -15.77 18.53
N VAL A 757 0.30 -16.22 17.63
CA VAL A 757 0.04 -15.50 16.37
C VAL A 757 -1.13 -14.57 16.59
N VAL A 758 -0.91 -13.26 16.53
CA VAL A 758 -1.98 -12.26 16.65
C VAL A 758 -2.47 -11.89 15.24
N VAL A 759 -3.79 -11.86 15.06
CA VAL A 759 -4.41 -11.33 13.83
C VAL A 759 -5.33 -10.18 14.20
N SER A 760 -5.06 -9.00 13.67
CA SER A 760 -6.01 -7.88 13.66
C SER A 760 -6.89 -8.04 12.42
N GLN A 761 -8.22 -7.98 12.60
CA GLN A 761 -9.19 -8.16 11.52
C GLN A 761 -10.12 -6.93 11.47
N PRO A 762 -9.75 -5.86 10.74
CA PRO A 762 -10.47 -4.59 10.77
C PRO A 762 -11.90 -4.71 10.22
N GLY A 763 -12.09 -5.38 9.08
CA GLY A 763 -13.42 -5.63 8.49
C GLY A 763 -14.38 -6.45 9.37
N GLU A 764 -13.85 -7.30 10.25
CA GLU A 764 -14.65 -8.03 11.26
C GLU A 764 -14.73 -7.32 12.62
N ALA A 765 -14.11 -6.14 12.75
CA ALA A 765 -14.00 -5.37 13.98
C ALA A 765 -13.51 -6.18 15.19
N ARG A 766 -12.47 -7.03 15.02
CA ARG A 766 -11.86 -7.83 16.10
C ARG A 766 -10.33 -7.93 16.03
N ILE A 767 -9.73 -8.36 17.13
CA ILE A 767 -8.32 -8.78 17.23
C ILE A 767 -8.31 -10.12 17.96
N ILE A 768 -7.57 -11.10 17.45
CA ILE A 768 -7.52 -12.47 17.99
C ILE A 768 -6.09 -12.94 18.25
N GLY A 769 -5.93 -13.80 19.25
CA GLY A 769 -4.71 -14.56 19.53
C GLY A 769 -4.88 -16.03 19.22
N LEU A 770 -3.99 -16.58 18.40
CA LEU A 770 -3.95 -17.98 18.00
C LEU A 770 -2.72 -18.69 18.59
N GLU A 771 -2.89 -19.95 18.99
CA GLU A 771 -1.82 -20.83 19.42
C GLU A 771 -0.94 -21.22 18.21
N PRO A 772 0.36 -20.88 18.16
CA PRO A 772 1.15 -21.03 16.93
C PRO A 772 1.27 -22.46 16.40
N ARG A 773 1.19 -23.50 17.25
CA ARG A 773 1.37 -24.90 16.84
C ARG A 773 0.14 -25.51 16.19
N SER A 774 -1.05 -25.21 16.70
CA SER A 774 -2.34 -25.83 16.34
C SER A 774 -3.31 -24.89 15.61
N GLY A 775 -3.10 -23.57 15.70
CA GLY A 775 -4.06 -22.58 15.24
C GLY A 775 -5.28 -22.43 16.18
N GLU A 776 -5.28 -23.11 17.34
CA GLU A 776 -6.37 -23.00 18.31
C GLU A 776 -6.53 -21.55 18.80
N HIS A 777 -7.78 -21.12 18.87
CA HIS A 777 -8.14 -19.78 19.28
C HIS A 777 -8.00 -19.61 20.81
N ARG A 778 -7.06 -18.77 21.24
CA ARG A 778 -6.80 -18.49 22.66
C ARG A 778 -7.71 -17.39 23.21
N TRP A 779 -7.80 -16.27 22.50
CA TRP A 779 -8.51 -15.08 22.97
C TRP A 779 -9.00 -14.24 21.78
N GLU A 780 -10.16 -13.58 21.97
CA GLU A 780 -10.72 -12.59 21.05
C GLU A 780 -10.98 -11.29 21.83
N LEU A 781 -10.66 -10.16 21.23
CA LEU A 781 -11.05 -8.84 21.68
C LEU A 781 -11.88 -8.14 20.61
N PRO A 782 -13.02 -7.52 20.96
CA PRO A 782 -13.69 -6.60 20.05
C PRO A 782 -12.78 -5.41 19.78
N ASN A 783 -12.72 -4.99 18.52
CA ASN A 783 -11.99 -3.79 18.12
C ASN A 783 -12.92 -2.59 18.26
N LYS A 784 -12.53 -1.58 19.05
CA LYS A 784 -13.37 -0.41 19.30
C LYS A 784 -13.42 0.49 18.06
N LEU A 785 -14.48 0.31 17.28
CA LEU A 785 -14.86 1.17 16.17
C LEU A 785 -16.18 1.86 16.53
N ASP A 786 -16.12 3.14 16.89
CA ASP A 786 -17.32 3.93 17.23
C ASP A 786 -18.31 4.04 16.06
N GLN A 787 -17.81 4.01 14.83
CA GLN A 787 -18.60 3.84 13.60
C GLN A 787 -17.79 3.03 12.56
N PRO A 788 -18.44 2.16 11.76
CA PRO A 788 -17.81 1.44 10.65
C PRO A 788 -17.60 2.37 9.44
N THR A 789 -16.73 3.37 9.58
CA THR A 789 -16.35 4.23 8.45
C THR A 789 -15.23 3.58 7.64
N ASN A 790 -15.27 3.81 6.33
CA ASN A 790 -14.32 3.29 5.33
C ASN A 790 -12.86 3.75 5.47
N ASN A 791 -12.52 4.54 6.51
CA ASN A 791 -11.16 4.94 6.86
C ASN A 791 -10.82 4.63 8.34
N ALA A 792 -11.69 3.94 9.09
CA ALA A 792 -11.53 3.63 10.51
C ALA A 792 -10.81 2.29 10.74
N HIS A 793 -9.59 2.15 10.20
CA HIS A 793 -8.72 1.05 10.60
C HIS A 793 -8.18 1.32 12.01
N ALA A 794 -8.34 0.36 12.92
CA ALA A 794 -7.71 0.41 14.23
C ALA A 794 -6.28 -0.14 14.14
N THR A 795 -5.29 0.71 14.42
CA THR A 795 -3.87 0.42 14.23
C THR A 795 -3.32 -0.40 15.39
N VAL A 796 -2.64 -1.52 15.11
CA VAL A 796 -1.96 -2.34 16.12
C VAL A 796 -0.45 -2.10 16.06
N VAL A 797 0.10 -1.60 17.17
CA VAL A 797 1.52 -1.30 17.36
C VAL A 797 2.12 -2.37 18.28
N VAL A 798 3.16 -3.06 17.83
CA VAL A 798 3.88 -4.05 18.65
C VAL A 798 4.82 -3.34 19.63
N ALA A 799 4.77 -3.68 20.92
CA ALA A 799 5.77 -3.22 21.87
C ALA A 799 7.06 -4.05 21.69
N THR A 800 8.18 -3.37 21.48
CA THR A 800 9.48 -4.01 21.23
C THR A 800 10.51 -3.65 22.30
N VAL A 801 11.50 -4.51 22.50
CA VAL A 801 12.73 -4.22 23.26
C VAL A 801 13.94 -4.15 22.32
N PRO A 802 15.15 -3.75 22.76
CA PRO A 802 16.33 -3.77 21.91
C PRO A 802 16.61 -5.14 21.26
N ASP A 803 16.32 -6.24 21.97
CA ASP A 803 16.58 -7.60 21.49
C ASP A 803 15.73 -8.02 20.27
N ASP A 804 14.57 -7.40 20.04
CA ASP A 804 13.75 -7.59 18.84
C ASP A 804 14.36 -6.90 17.59
N HIS A 805 15.22 -5.90 17.81
CA HIS A 805 15.96 -5.18 16.76
C HIS A 805 17.42 -5.63 16.64
N ALA A 806 17.86 -6.58 17.47
CA ALA A 806 19.21 -7.12 17.48
C ALA A 806 19.41 -8.30 16.51
N GLY A 807 18.35 -8.81 15.87
CA GLY A 807 18.40 -9.92 14.90
C GLY A 807 18.41 -9.45 13.44
N ALA A 808 18.76 -10.38 12.54
CA ALA A 808 18.82 -10.15 11.11
C ALA A 808 17.48 -9.69 10.50
N ALA A 809 17.57 -8.79 9.52
CA ALA A 809 16.43 -8.21 8.85
C ALA A 809 16.76 -7.85 7.39
N ASP A 810 15.74 -7.90 6.53
CA ASP A 810 15.87 -7.60 5.10
C ASP A 810 16.32 -6.15 4.80
N VAL A 811 16.50 -5.83 3.52
CA VAL A 811 16.83 -4.45 3.08
C VAL A 811 15.83 -3.39 3.53
N ALA A 812 14.58 -3.78 3.84
CA ALA A 812 13.52 -2.90 4.34
C ALA A 812 13.49 -2.80 5.89
N GLY A 813 14.34 -3.56 6.60
CA GLY A 813 14.39 -3.59 8.06
C GLY A 813 13.38 -4.54 8.70
N ARG A 814 12.71 -5.40 7.93
CA ARG A 814 11.77 -6.41 8.44
C ARG A 814 12.54 -7.62 8.96
N SER A 815 12.33 -7.99 10.21
CA SER A 815 12.95 -9.17 10.84
C SER A 815 12.56 -10.46 10.11
N PHE A 816 13.52 -11.35 9.85
CA PHE A 816 13.24 -12.71 9.34
C PHE A 816 12.63 -13.63 10.41
N ALA A 817 12.80 -13.28 11.69
CA ALA A 817 12.28 -14.01 12.84
C ALA A 817 11.04 -13.34 13.46
N ALA A 818 10.13 -14.15 13.98
CA ALA A 818 9.04 -13.71 14.84
C ALA A 818 9.52 -12.92 16.07
N TYR A 819 8.66 -12.06 16.61
CA TYR A 819 8.94 -11.30 17.83
C TYR A 819 9.18 -12.24 19.02
N ARG A 820 10.26 -12.01 19.77
CA ARG A 820 10.69 -12.88 20.88
C ARG A 820 9.79 -12.76 22.10
N GLY A 821 8.93 -11.73 22.15
CA GLY A 821 7.94 -11.56 23.21
C GLY A 821 8.54 -11.15 24.56
N ALA A 822 9.75 -10.59 24.57
CA ALA A 822 10.39 -10.09 25.79
C ALA A 822 9.66 -8.87 26.38
N ASP A 823 8.96 -8.10 25.55
CA ASP A 823 7.79 -7.32 25.95
C ASP A 823 6.55 -7.92 25.26
N ALA A 824 5.81 -8.78 25.96
CA ALA A 824 4.69 -9.55 25.41
C ALA A 824 3.41 -8.70 25.25
N ARG A 825 3.50 -7.48 24.69
CA ARG A 825 2.38 -6.53 24.59
C ARG A 825 2.22 -5.96 23.18
N ILE A 826 0.96 -5.65 22.86
CA ILE A 826 0.58 -4.80 21.73
C ILE A 826 -0.22 -3.61 22.23
N VAL A 827 -0.27 -2.54 21.45
CA VAL A 827 -1.17 -1.41 21.65
C VAL A 827 -2.12 -1.34 20.47
N ALA A 828 -3.41 -1.56 20.72
CA ALA A 828 -4.46 -1.33 19.73
C ALA A 828 -4.99 0.11 19.88
N ILE A 829 -4.79 0.94 18.87
CA ILE A 829 -5.39 2.27 18.76
C ILE A 829 -6.74 2.12 18.05
N GLY A 830 -7.84 2.38 18.78
CA GLY A 830 -9.18 2.36 18.24
C GLY A 830 -9.49 3.59 17.38
N ALA A 831 -10.55 3.50 16.57
CA ALA A 831 -11.04 4.65 15.79
C ALA A 831 -11.70 5.73 16.68
N ASP A 832 -11.97 5.38 17.95
CA ASP A 832 -12.35 6.25 19.06
C ASP A 832 -11.15 7.02 19.68
N ARG A 833 -9.96 6.93 19.05
CA ARG A 833 -8.67 7.45 19.55
C ARG A 833 -8.19 6.82 20.86
N SER A 834 -8.82 5.74 21.34
CA SER A 834 -8.39 5.05 22.55
C SER A 834 -7.17 4.18 22.28
N ALA A 835 -6.22 4.16 23.21
CA ALA A 835 -5.11 3.22 23.22
C ALA A 835 -5.36 2.12 24.25
N ARG A 836 -5.46 0.87 23.78
CA ARG A 836 -5.59 -0.33 24.61
C ARG A 836 -4.29 -1.12 24.57
N VAL A 837 -3.59 -1.16 25.70
CA VAL A 837 -2.41 -2.02 25.90
C VAL A 837 -2.92 -3.41 26.25
N ILE A 838 -2.54 -4.40 25.45
CA ILE A 838 -3.05 -5.78 25.49
C ILE A 838 -1.88 -6.73 25.73
N ASP A 839 -2.04 -7.69 26.64
CA ASP A 839 -1.12 -8.82 26.79
C ASP A 839 -1.31 -9.85 25.66
N VAL A 840 -0.21 -10.23 25.00
CA VAL A 840 -0.22 -11.10 23.81
C VAL A 840 -0.46 -12.57 24.17
N GLN A 841 -0.22 -12.99 25.41
CA GLN A 841 -0.42 -14.37 25.84
C GLN A 841 -1.85 -14.61 26.32
N SER A 842 -2.40 -13.73 27.16
CA SER A 842 -3.76 -13.88 27.71
C SER A 842 -4.85 -13.15 26.93
N GLY A 843 -4.51 -12.08 26.20
CA GLY A 843 -5.50 -11.17 25.59
C GLY A 843 -6.06 -10.14 26.56
N ASP A 844 -5.55 -10.03 27.80
CA ASP A 844 -6.04 -9.05 28.76
C ASP A 844 -5.69 -7.61 28.35
N VAL A 845 -6.67 -6.71 28.36
CA VAL A 845 -6.45 -5.26 28.24
C VAL A 845 -5.86 -4.76 29.56
N VAL A 846 -4.54 -4.80 29.70
CA VAL A 846 -3.84 -4.42 30.94
C VAL A 846 -3.94 -2.92 31.25
N LYS A 847 -4.05 -2.08 30.22
CA LYS A 847 -4.31 -0.63 30.34
C LYS A 847 -5.15 -0.11 29.17
N GLU A 848 -5.96 0.91 29.44
CA GLU A 848 -6.71 1.66 28.42
C GLU A 848 -6.67 3.16 28.76
N ARG A 849 -6.55 4.01 27.74
CA ARG A 849 -6.69 5.47 27.84
C ARG A 849 -7.37 6.03 26.58
N ALA A 850 -8.34 6.94 26.74
CA ALA A 850 -8.98 7.66 25.64
C ALA A 850 -8.11 8.83 25.12
N ASP A 851 -8.45 9.36 23.94
CA ASP A 851 -7.84 10.58 23.37
C ASP A 851 -6.30 10.53 23.19
N VAL A 852 -5.74 9.36 22.85
CA VAL A 852 -4.29 9.14 22.79
C VAL A 852 -3.68 9.51 21.43
N ALA A 853 -4.27 9.06 20.33
CA ALA A 853 -3.78 9.26 18.96
C ALA A 853 -4.88 8.99 17.91
N ASP A 854 -4.79 9.60 16.73
CA ASP A 854 -5.52 9.14 15.54
C ASP A 854 -4.81 7.95 14.90
N ALA A 855 -5.54 7.05 14.23
CA ALA A 855 -4.97 5.84 13.61
C ALA A 855 -3.85 6.08 12.57
N ASN A 856 -3.71 7.31 12.06
CA ASN A 856 -2.70 7.72 11.08
C ASN A 856 -1.57 8.59 11.67
N ASP A 857 -1.52 8.81 12.99
CA ASP A 857 -0.40 9.50 13.65
C ASP A 857 0.88 8.65 13.56
N LEU A 858 2.05 9.27 13.75
CA LEU A 858 3.31 8.52 13.86
C LEU A 858 3.36 7.79 15.20
N MET A 859 3.57 6.47 15.18
CA MET A 859 3.53 5.65 16.39
C MET A 859 4.72 4.70 16.50
N LEU A 860 5.17 4.48 17.73
CA LEU A 860 6.15 3.45 18.08
C LEU A 860 5.91 3.00 19.53
N ALA A 861 5.91 1.68 19.77
CA ALA A 861 5.98 1.14 21.12
C ALA A 861 7.35 0.48 21.35
N HIS A 862 8.15 1.06 22.26
CA HIS A 862 9.50 0.58 22.55
C HIS A 862 9.86 0.71 24.03
N ASN A 863 10.55 -0.30 24.57
CA ASN A 863 11.08 -0.36 25.93
C ASN A 863 10.09 0.15 27.01
N GLY A 864 8.88 -0.42 27.00
CA GLY A 864 7.83 -0.07 27.95
C GLY A 864 7.11 1.28 27.72
N ARG A 865 7.33 1.96 26.59
CA ARG A 865 6.70 3.25 26.26
C ARG A 865 5.97 3.21 24.93
N LEU A 866 4.90 3.99 24.82
CA LEU A 866 4.26 4.37 23.55
C LEU A 866 4.66 5.80 23.21
N ILE A 867 5.20 6.03 22.02
CA ILE A 867 5.57 7.34 21.50
C ILE A 867 4.59 7.67 20.37
N ILE A 868 3.91 8.81 20.50
CA ILE A 868 2.98 9.37 19.50
C ILE A 868 3.57 10.67 18.95
N GLY A 869 3.71 10.77 17.64
CA GLY A 869 4.02 12.00 16.91
C GLY A 869 2.76 12.62 16.33
N ALA A 870 2.33 13.74 16.90
CA ALA A 870 1.16 14.50 16.45
C ALA A 870 1.58 15.92 16.00
N ASN A 871 1.01 16.42 14.90
CA ASN A 871 1.45 17.67 14.26
C ASN A 871 0.63 18.87 14.77
N ASP A 872 1.24 19.68 15.65
CA ASP A 872 0.70 20.91 16.28
C ASP A 872 1.52 22.13 15.83
N ASP A 873 1.19 22.79 14.71
CA ASP A 873 1.92 23.95 14.14
C ASP A 873 3.45 23.70 14.00
N GLY A 874 3.77 22.49 13.54
CA GLY A 874 5.04 21.79 13.73
C GLY A 874 4.69 20.35 14.13
N TYR A 875 5.48 19.69 14.99
CA TYR A 875 5.07 18.42 15.58
C TYR A 875 5.62 18.19 16.99
N ARG A 876 4.89 17.39 17.77
CA ARG A 876 5.25 16.98 19.15
C ARG A 876 5.32 15.47 19.27
N LEU A 877 6.44 14.98 19.80
CA LEU A 877 6.57 13.60 20.25
C LEU A 877 6.18 13.49 21.71
N SER A 878 5.14 12.70 21.99
CA SER A 878 4.57 12.47 23.31
C SER A 878 4.80 11.03 23.74
N SER A 879 5.51 10.81 24.86
CA SER A 879 5.77 9.49 25.42
C SER A 879 4.80 9.19 26.57
N TYR A 880 4.01 8.14 26.39
CA TYR A 880 3.22 7.48 27.43
C TYR A 880 4.00 6.28 27.97
N ASP A 881 3.84 5.99 29.27
CA ASP A 881 4.35 4.77 29.91
C ASP A 881 3.30 3.65 29.79
N LEU A 882 3.67 2.49 29.24
CA LEU A 882 2.73 1.38 28.95
C LEU A 882 2.25 0.64 30.21
N ALA A 883 2.92 0.81 31.35
CA ALA A 883 2.53 0.18 32.62
C ALA A 883 1.45 0.98 33.38
N THR A 884 1.32 2.28 33.08
CA THR A 884 0.40 3.19 33.74
C THR A 884 -0.65 3.80 32.81
N MET A 885 -0.29 4.08 31.55
CA MET A 885 -1.01 4.98 30.64
C MET A 885 -1.39 6.31 31.32
N GLY A 886 -0.45 6.84 32.13
CA GLY A 886 -0.57 8.15 32.78
C GLY A 886 -0.49 9.32 31.80
N GLU A 887 -0.35 10.53 32.33
CA GLU A 887 -0.18 11.73 31.49
C GLU A 887 1.09 11.65 30.62
N PRO A 888 1.02 12.01 29.33
CA PRO A 888 2.16 11.92 28.43
C PRO A 888 3.23 12.95 28.79
N VAL A 889 4.49 12.54 28.63
CA VAL A 889 5.65 13.44 28.67
C VAL A 889 5.99 13.86 27.24
N SER A 890 5.98 15.16 26.96
CA SER A 890 6.52 15.70 25.70
C SER A 890 8.04 15.45 25.67
N VAL A 891 8.49 14.50 24.85
CA VAL A 891 9.91 14.14 24.71
C VAL A 891 10.63 14.97 23.65
N TYR A 892 9.90 15.45 22.63
CA TYR A 892 10.40 16.42 21.66
C TYR A 892 9.28 17.31 21.12
N THR A 893 9.64 18.50 20.64
CA THR A 893 8.73 19.40 19.94
C THR A 893 9.55 20.21 18.93
N GLN A 894 9.18 20.12 17.66
CA GLN A 894 9.66 21.02 16.62
C GLN A 894 8.60 22.10 16.37
N THR A 895 9.03 23.35 16.21
CA THR A 895 8.13 24.52 16.17
C THR A 895 8.38 25.36 14.94
N GLY A 896 7.36 25.51 14.10
CA GLY A 896 7.43 26.31 12.87
C GLY A 896 6.77 25.58 11.71
N ARG A 897 5.98 26.32 10.93
CA ARG A 897 5.29 25.78 9.74
C ARG A 897 6.32 25.48 8.65
N GLY A 898 6.37 24.22 8.25
CA GLY A 898 7.41 23.64 7.40
C GLY A 898 7.74 22.23 7.88
N TRP A 899 8.27 22.13 9.10
CA TRP A 899 8.80 20.87 9.64
C TRP A 899 7.76 19.77 9.86
N ASP A 900 7.80 18.74 9.02
CA ASP A 900 7.06 17.48 9.17
C ASP A 900 8.02 16.34 9.55
N ALA A 901 7.53 15.42 10.40
CA ALA A 901 8.18 14.14 10.68
C ALA A 901 7.53 13.04 9.81
N GLU A 902 8.33 12.17 9.19
CA GLU A 902 7.81 11.15 8.24
C GLU A 902 7.93 9.69 8.69
N LYS A 903 8.94 9.36 9.52
CA LYS A 903 9.23 8.00 10.01
C LYS A 903 9.71 8.04 11.45
N LEU A 904 9.51 6.97 12.21
CA LEU A 904 9.93 6.85 13.61
C LEU A 904 10.39 5.40 13.89
N THR A 905 11.54 5.23 14.56
CA THR A 905 12.13 3.92 14.92
C THR A 905 12.89 4.04 16.26
N PRO A 906 13.14 2.94 17.00
CA PRO A 906 14.16 2.94 18.04
C PRO A 906 15.56 3.23 17.47
N CYS A 907 16.47 3.74 18.29
CA CYS A 907 17.90 3.81 17.99
C CYS A 907 18.70 3.76 19.30
N GLY A 908 18.52 2.64 20.03
CA GLY A 908 18.97 2.45 21.40
C GLY A 908 17.81 2.32 22.40
N PRO A 909 18.08 1.81 23.62
CA PRO A 909 17.04 1.44 24.58
C PRO A 909 16.20 2.61 25.10
N ASP A 910 16.76 3.82 25.14
CA ASP A 910 16.12 5.02 25.65
C ASP A 910 15.99 6.13 24.59
N ARG A 911 16.16 5.78 23.31
CA ARG A 911 16.20 6.75 22.20
C ARG A 911 15.32 6.32 21.04
N VAL A 912 14.69 7.32 20.42
CA VAL A 912 13.99 7.16 19.14
C VAL A 912 14.63 8.06 18.09
N CYS A 913 14.73 7.56 16.87
CA CYS A 913 15.21 8.29 15.71
C CYS A 913 14.07 8.46 14.71
N LEU A 914 14.04 9.60 14.05
CA LEU A 914 13.00 9.98 13.10
C LEU A 914 13.58 10.71 11.88
N ILE A 915 12.82 10.75 10.79
CA ILE A 915 13.13 11.61 9.64
C ILE A 915 12.33 12.91 9.82
N GLU A 916 13.05 14.03 9.90
CA GLU A 916 12.53 15.40 9.94
C GLU A 916 12.97 16.13 8.66
N LYS A 917 12.08 16.91 8.04
CA LYS A 917 12.34 17.65 6.80
C LYS A 917 11.50 18.93 6.71
N ASP A 918 11.90 19.87 5.85
CA ASP A 918 11.14 21.09 5.60
C ASP A 918 10.10 20.86 4.48
N GLY A 919 8.83 20.85 4.88
CA GLY A 919 7.68 20.57 4.02
C GLY A 919 7.75 19.19 3.38
N TYR A 920 7.81 19.18 2.05
CA TYR A 920 7.87 17.96 1.24
C TYR A 920 9.20 17.78 0.52
N ASP A 921 10.19 18.64 0.77
CA ASP A 921 11.51 18.58 0.14
C ASP A 921 12.36 17.49 0.80
N GLN A 922 12.47 16.33 0.15
CA GLN A 922 13.29 15.22 0.63
C GLN A 922 14.79 15.54 0.64
N ASP A 923 15.29 16.53 -0.13
CA ASP A 923 16.70 16.90 -0.08
C ASP A 923 17.06 17.63 1.22
N THR A 924 16.06 18.12 1.97
CA THR A 924 16.24 18.68 3.33
C THR A 924 16.23 17.64 4.45
N ALA A 925 15.95 16.37 4.14
CA ALA A 925 15.74 15.33 5.15
C ALA A 925 16.96 15.12 6.07
N ALA A 926 16.69 15.05 7.37
CA ALA A 926 17.66 14.78 8.42
C ALA A 926 17.14 13.72 9.40
N VAL A 927 18.05 12.88 9.88
CA VAL A 927 17.78 12.02 11.04
C VAL A 927 17.88 12.86 12.30
N VAL A 928 16.87 12.82 13.15
CA VAL A 928 16.87 13.45 14.48
C VAL A 928 16.72 12.36 15.55
N ALA A 929 17.63 12.34 16.53
CA ALA A 929 17.58 11.41 17.66
C ALA A 929 17.09 12.10 18.93
N VAL A 930 16.17 11.47 19.66
CA VAL A 930 15.49 12.02 20.84
C VAL A 930 15.66 11.09 22.05
N ASP A 931 16.05 11.63 23.21
CA ASP A 931 16.16 10.89 24.49
C ASP A 931 14.80 10.88 25.21
N LEU A 932 14.31 9.67 25.52
CA LEU A 932 13.02 9.44 26.17
C LEU A 932 13.06 9.67 27.69
N LYS A 933 14.23 9.55 28.32
CA LYS A 933 14.46 9.78 29.77
C LYS A 933 14.85 11.22 30.08
N LYS A 934 15.48 11.92 29.14
CA LYS A 934 15.85 13.35 29.22
C LYS A 934 15.30 14.08 27.98
N PRO A 935 14.00 14.45 27.96
CA PRO A 935 13.35 15.11 26.84
C PRO A 935 14.21 16.16 26.11
N GLY A 936 14.50 15.88 24.84
CA GLY A 936 15.34 16.73 23.99
C GLY A 936 16.01 15.95 22.85
N ARG A 937 16.55 16.71 21.90
CA ARG A 937 17.39 16.19 20.82
C ARG A 937 18.78 15.82 21.36
N VAL A 938 19.26 14.62 21.01
CA VAL A 938 20.60 14.13 21.37
C VAL A 938 21.61 14.51 20.30
N TRP A 939 21.26 14.23 19.05
CA TRP A 939 22.04 14.51 17.85
C TRP A 939 21.12 14.61 16.63
N ASP A 940 21.66 15.14 15.53
CA ASP A 940 21.02 15.23 14.23
C ASP A 940 22.06 15.00 13.12
N ALA A 941 21.64 14.36 12.02
CA ALA A 941 22.51 13.97 10.91
C ALA A 941 21.80 14.16 9.56
N PRO A 942 22.36 14.93 8.59
CA PRO A 942 21.77 15.07 7.26
C PRO A 942 21.65 13.73 6.55
N ALA A 943 20.48 13.48 5.95
CA ALA A 943 20.13 12.25 5.24
C ALA A 943 19.21 12.57 4.04
N ALA A 944 19.64 13.52 3.21
CA ALA A 944 18.95 13.96 2.00
C ALA A 944 18.48 12.77 1.15
N GLY A 945 17.21 12.79 0.75
CA GLY A 945 16.57 11.73 -0.02
C GLY A 945 16.16 10.49 0.77
N ALA A 946 16.43 10.40 2.09
CA ALA A 946 16.04 9.25 2.88
C ALA A 946 14.52 9.17 3.10
N ASP A 947 13.97 7.99 2.83
CA ASP A 947 12.53 7.67 2.93
C ASP A 947 12.25 6.60 4.00
N ARG A 948 13.29 5.92 4.50
CA ARG A 948 13.20 4.79 5.43
C ARG A 948 14.27 4.88 6.51
N LEU A 949 13.90 4.47 7.73
CA LEU A 949 14.85 4.20 8.82
C LEU A 949 14.87 2.71 9.14
N VAL A 950 16.05 2.14 9.38
CA VAL A 950 16.24 0.78 9.90
C VAL A 950 17.09 0.85 11.19
N PRO A 951 16.60 0.35 12.34
CA PRO A 951 17.36 0.38 13.59
C PRO A 951 18.53 -0.60 13.56
N VAL A 952 19.70 -0.18 14.05
CA VAL A 952 20.93 -0.99 14.13
C VAL A 952 21.55 -0.80 15.52
N GLY A 953 20.95 -1.47 16.51
CA GLY A 953 21.34 -1.34 17.92
C GLY A 953 21.16 0.09 18.43
N ASP A 954 22.28 0.75 18.77
CA ASP A 954 22.35 2.15 19.22
C ASP A 954 22.54 3.16 18.07
N ALA A 955 22.56 2.69 16.82
CA ALA A 955 22.64 3.47 15.59
C ALA A 955 21.37 3.29 14.73
N VAL A 956 21.27 4.04 13.63
CA VAL A 956 20.20 3.90 12.63
C VAL A 956 20.76 4.06 11.21
N LEU A 957 20.22 3.27 10.29
CA LEU A 957 20.41 3.47 8.85
C LEU A 957 19.24 4.30 8.31
N ALA A 958 19.53 5.50 7.82
CA ALA A 958 18.60 6.22 6.96
C ALA A 958 18.90 5.84 5.50
N VAL A 959 17.89 5.33 4.79
CA VAL A 959 18.03 4.78 3.43
C VAL A 959 17.21 5.60 2.45
N GLN A 960 17.82 5.91 1.31
CA GLN A 960 17.22 6.49 0.12
C GLN A 960 16.95 5.36 -0.88
N THR A 961 15.69 5.12 -1.27
CA THR A 961 15.35 4.07 -2.26
C THR A 961 15.40 4.55 -3.72
N ASN A 962 15.56 5.86 -3.93
CA ASN A 962 15.75 6.47 -5.24
C ASN A 962 17.12 6.13 -5.83
N ASN A 963 17.22 6.01 -7.17
CA ASN A 963 18.41 5.55 -7.88
C ASN A 963 19.46 6.69 -8.07
N PRO A 964 20.75 6.50 -7.70
CA PRO A 964 21.34 5.31 -7.07
C PRO A 964 21.01 5.25 -5.57
N PRO A 965 20.68 4.06 -5.04
CA PRO A 965 20.34 3.94 -3.62
C PRO A 965 21.55 4.27 -2.76
N THR A 966 21.34 5.10 -1.74
CA THR A 966 22.37 5.45 -0.76
C THR A 966 21.86 5.21 0.65
N ALA A 967 22.79 5.02 1.58
CA ALA A 967 22.45 4.94 3.00
C ALA A 967 23.40 5.78 3.86
N VAL A 968 22.81 6.37 4.88
CA VAL A 968 23.49 7.14 5.92
C VAL A 968 23.35 6.36 7.22
N LEU A 969 24.44 5.73 7.65
CA LEU A 969 24.56 5.24 9.02
C LEU A 969 24.83 6.44 9.93
N ALA A 970 23.96 6.65 10.91
CA ALA A 970 24.03 7.75 11.86
C ALA A 970 23.96 7.24 13.31
N ASP A 971 24.83 7.79 14.15
CA ASP A 971 24.90 7.52 15.59
C ASP A 971 25.32 8.79 16.35
N GLY A 972 25.70 8.65 17.63
CA GLY A 972 26.08 9.78 18.49
C GLY A 972 27.56 10.20 18.42
N ASP A 973 28.41 9.39 17.80
CA ASP A 973 29.86 9.61 17.67
C ASP A 973 30.24 10.02 16.24
N GLY A 974 29.41 9.73 15.23
CA GLY A 974 29.60 10.20 13.86
C GLY A 974 28.50 9.88 12.85
N ARG A 975 28.84 10.07 11.56
CA ARG A 975 28.00 9.74 10.40
C ARG A 975 28.84 9.06 9.33
N ARG A 976 28.49 7.83 8.95
CA ARG A 976 29.16 7.05 7.90
C ARG A 976 28.22 6.88 6.72
N THR A 977 28.55 7.48 5.58
CA THR A 977 27.84 7.21 4.33
C THR A 977 28.27 5.85 3.80
N LEU A 978 27.31 5.02 3.42
CA LEU A 978 27.50 3.73 2.77
C LEU A 978 26.95 3.82 1.34
N THR A 979 27.75 3.39 0.37
CA THR A 979 27.37 3.31 -1.04
C THR A 979 26.85 1.91 -1.33
N GLY A 980 25.66 1.81 -1.95
CA GLY A 980 24.93 0.55 -2.10
C GLY A 980 23.82 0.41 -1.05
N VAL A 981 23.20 -0.78 -0.99
CA VAL A 981 22.06 -1.08 -0.11
C VAL A 981 22.52 -1.88 1.11
N PRO A 982 22.56 -1.29 2.32
CA PRO A 982 22.82 -2.04 3.54
C PRO A 982 21.57 -2.77 4.04
N ALA A 983 21.77 -3.91 4.66
CA ALA A 983 20.76 -4.72 5.34
C ALA A 983 21.32 -5.29 6.64
N ARG A 984 20.46 -5.57 7.63
CA ARG A 984 20.92 -5.82 9.01
C ARG A 984 21.25 -7.29 9.25
N VAL A 985 22.42 -7.55 9.82
CA VAL A 985 22.81 -8.87 10.34
C VAL A 985 22.48 -8.95 11.83
N ASP A 986 22.89 -7.96 12.61
CA ASP A 986 22.56 -7.81 14.02
C ASP A 986 22.61 -6.33 14.46
N GLY A 987 22.61 -6.06 15.77
CA GLY A 987 22.71 -4.70 16.33
C GLY A 987 24.06 -3.97 16.13
N ALA A 988 25.06 -4.58 15.51
CA ALA A 988 26.39 -4.00 15.24
C ALA A 988 27.00 -4.39 13.87
N ASN A 989 26.34 -5.24 13.08
CA ASN A 989 26.84 -5.77 11.82
C ASN A 989 25.79 -5.71 10.70
N LEU A 990 26.26 -5.47 9.48
CA LEU A 990 25.47 -5.29 8.27
C LEU A 990 26.04 -6.10 7.10
N LEU A 991 25.17 -6.51 6.17
CA LEU A 991 25.55 -6.80 4.78
C LEU A 991 25.37 -5.52 3.97
N LEU A 992 26.23 -5.29 2.99
CA LEU A 992 26.18 -4.18 2.05
C LEU A 992 26.21 -4.72 0.62
N PHE A 993 25.08 -4.68 -0.05
CA PHE A 993 24.93 -5.06 -1.46
C PHE A 993 25.33 -3.87 -2.34
N ALA A 994 26.11 -4.08 -3.39
CA ALA A 994 26.58 -2.99 -4.25
C ALA A 994 25.45 -2.29 -5.02
N ASP A 995 24.45 -3.07 -5.44
CA ASP A 995 23.26 -2.65 -6.18
C ASP A 995 21.99 -3.04 -5.42
N THR A 996 20.81 -2.55 -5.87
CA THR A 996 19.51 -2.99 -5.33
C THR A 996 19.33 -4.51 -5.51
N PRO A 997 19.12 -5.28 -4.43
CA PRO A 997 18.91 -6.72 -4.55
C PRO A 997 17.63 -7.05 -5.33
N SER A 998 17.78 -7.72 -6.47
CA SER A 998 16.70 -7.99 -7.44
C SER A 998 16.13 -9.41 -7.30
N ASP A 999 14.86 -9.59 -7.64
CA ASP A 999 14.17 -10.89 -7.72
C ASP A 999 14.59 -11.72 -8.94
N TYR A 1000 15.32 -11.10 -9.88
CA TYR A 1000 15.89 -11.76 -11.05
C TYR A 1000 17.29 -12.32 -10.74
N VAL A 1001 17.63 -13.44 -11.41
CA VAL A 1001 18.93 -14.10 -11.32
C VAL A 1001 20.02 -13.16 -11.84
N SER A 1002 20.88 -12.70 -10.95
CA SER A 1002 21.95 -11.73 -11.22
C SER A 1002 23.21 -12.03 -10.38
N ASP A 1003 24.30 -11.29 -10.62
CA ASP A 1003 25.57 -11.41 -9.90
C ASP A 1003 25.78 -10.15 -9.05
N VAL A 1004 25.31 -10.15 -7.79
CA VAL A 1004 25.37 -8.97 -6.91
C VAL A 1004 26.58 -9.05 -5.96
N PRO A 1005 27.56 -8.12 -6.03
CA PRO A 1005 28.65 -8.02 -5.05
C PRO A 1005 28.13 -7.67 -3.65
N VAL A 1006 28.65 -8.35 -2.62
CA VAL A 1006 28.31 -8.11 -1.21
C VAL A 1006 29.57 -7.92 -0.37
N ALA A 1007 29.52 -6.98 0.57
CA ALA A 1007 30.51 -6.78 1.62
C ALA A 1007 29.86 -6.86 3.02
N GLY A 1008 30.63 -7.29 4.02
CA GLY A 1008 30.26 -7.20 5.44
C GLY A 1008 30.77 -5.89 6.06
N VAL A 1009 29.97 -5.26 6.91
CA VAL A 1009 30.31 -4.01 7.61
C VAL A 1009 29.96 -4.11 9.09
N SER A 1010 30.96 -4.02 9.96
CA SER A 1010 30.73 -3.81 11.41
C SER A 1010 30.78 -2.31 11.74
N LEU A 1011 29.93 -1.85 12.66
CA LEU A 1011 29.85 -0.43 13.05
C LEU A 1011 31.22 0.15 13.43
N GLY A 1012 32.01 -0.58 14.22
CA GLY A 1012 33.33 -0.16 14.71
C GLY A 1012 34.53 -0.50 13.82
N ALA A 1013 34.34 -0.79 12.53
CA ALA A 1013 35.42 -1.13 11.59
C ALA A 1013 35.47 -0.16 10.40
N ASP A 1014 36.65 0.42 10.12
CA ASP A 1014 36.81 1.53 9.14
C ASP A 1014 36.47 1.16 7.68
N GLU A 1015 36.75 -0.08 7.26
CA GLU A 1015 36.57 -0.55 5.87
C GLU A 1015 35.61 -1.76 5.78
N PRO A 1016 34.74 -1.85 4.75
CA PRO A 1016 33.94 -3.05 4.45
C PRO A 1016 34.79 -4.26 4.03
N VAL A 1017 34.48 -5.43 4.57
CA VAL A 1017 35.13 -6.70 4.18
C VAL A 1017 34.39 -7.30 2.99
N GLN A 1018 35.07 -7.46 1.85
CA GLN A 1018 34.46 -8.03 0.65
C GLN A 1018 34.15 -9.53 0.82
N LEU A 1019 32.86 -9.90 0.70
CA LEU A 1019 32.42 -11.30 0.77
C LEU A 1019 32.49 -11.97 -0.62
N GLY A 1020 32.26 -11.18 -1.67
CA GLY A 1020 32.23 -11.63 -3.07
C GLY A 1020 30.84 -11.47 -3.68
N PRO A 1021 30.64 -11.92 -4.94
CA PRO A 1021 29.34 -11.88 -5.59
C PRO A 1021 28.45 -13.05 -5.18
N LEU A 1022 27.17 -12.77 -4.92
CA LEU A 1022 26.09 -13.74 -4.95
C LEU A 1022 25.79 -14.10 -6.41
N ALA A 1023 26.70 -14.85 -7.05
CA ALA A 1023 26.65 -15.13 -8.48
C ALA A 1023 25.53 -16.11 -8.84
N GLY A 1024 24.72 -15.76 -9.85
CA GLY A 1024 23.57 -16.54 -10.29
C GLY A 1024 22.43 -16.62 -9.29
N MET A 1025 22.24 -15.60 -8.44
CA MET A 1025 21.26 -15.59 -7.35
C MET A 1025 20.21 -14.48 -7.53
N ARG A 1026 19.04 -14.70 -6.91
CA ARG A 1026 17.98 -13.69 -6.76
C ARG A 1026 18.20 -12.96 -5.45
N ALA A 1027 19.05 -11.93 -5.48
CA ALA A 1027 19.49 -11.24 -4.26
C ALA A 1027 18.32 -10.68 -3.42
N GLY A 1028 17.20 -10.29 -4.05
CA GLY A 1028 15.98 -9.85 -3.38
C GLY A 1028 15.24 -10.92 -2.57
N ARG A 1029 15.53 -12.21 -2.81
CA ARG A 1029 14.95 -13.38 -2.12
C ARG A 1029 15.95 -14.12 -1.23
N CYS A 1030 17.03 -13.45 -0.86
CA CYS A 1030 17.96 -13.96 0.14
C CYS A 1030 17.55 -13.58 1.56
N SER A 1031 17.81 -14.48 2.51
CA SER A 1031 17.69 -14.24 3.95
C SER A 1031 18.93 -14.78 4.67
N TRP A 1032 19.21 -14.30 5.88
CA TRP A 1032 20.43 -14.62 6.59
C TRP A 1032 20.25 -14.54 8.11
N ASP A 1033 21.16 -15.19 8.84
CA ASP A 1033 21.37 -15.00 10.26
C ASP A 1033 22.70 -14.24 10.52
N SER A 1034 23.41 -14.53 11.60
CA SER A 1034 24.73 -13.97 11.92
C SER A 1034 25.92 -14.60 11.17
N ALA A 1035 25.74 -15.69 10.41
CA ALA A 1035 26.86 -16.41 9.78
C ALA A 1035 26.59 -16.98 8.38
N VAL A 1036 25.33 -17.22 8.01
CA VAL A 1036 24.94 -17.86 6.75
C VAL A 1036 23.88 -17.04 6.03
N ILE A 1037 24.06 -16.90 4.71
CA ILE A 1037 23.04 -16.39 3.79
C ILE A 1037 22.49 -17.54 2.95
N ALA A 1038 21.16 -17.66 2.89
CA ALA A 1038 20.44 -18.54 1.98
C ALA A 1038 19.85 -17.71 0.84
N CYS A 1039 20.04 -18.15 -0.40
CA CYS A 1039 19.55 -17.47 -1.61
C CYS A 1039 18.88 -18.47 -2.56
N ALA A 1040 17.87 -18.01 -3.29
CA ALA A 1040 17.32 -18.74 -4.42
C ALA A 1040 18.11 -18.44 -5.70
N GLY A 1041 18.45 -19.47 -6.47
CA GLY A 1041 19.10 -19.36 -7.77
C GLY A 1041 18.11 -19.53 -8.93
N LYS A 1042 18.59 -20.14 -10.02
CA LYS A 1042 17.76 -20.51 -11.18
C LYS A 1042 16.97 -21.82 -10.99
N ASP A 1043 17.64 -22.87 -10.48
CA ASP A 1043 17.14 -24.26 -10.48
C ASP A 1043 17.22 -24.92 -9.07
N GLY A 1044 17.33 -24.11 -8.02
CA GLY A 1044 17.60 -24.56 -6.65
C GLY A 1044 18.04 -23.41 -5.74
N PHE A 1045 18.40 -23.75 -4.49
CA PHE A 1045 18.85 -22.79 -3.47
C PHE A 1045 20.31 -23.02 -3.11
N VAL A 1046 20.98 -21.98 -2.61
CA VAL A 1046 22.36 -22.03 -2.13
C VAL A 1046 22.46 -21.36 -0.76
N LEU A 1047 23.05 -22.08 0.20
CA LEU A 1047 23.46 -21.56 1.51
C LEU A 1047 24.97 -21.30 1.48
N GLN A 1048 25.42 -20.12 1.88
CA GLN A 1048 26.84 -19.73 1.93
C GLN A 1048 27.21 -19.14 3.29
N ARG A 1049 28.34 -19.57 3.87
CA ARG A 1049 28.89 -18.94 5.08
C ARG A 1049 29.61 -17.65 4.72
N PHE A 1050 29.40 -16.62 5.53
CA PHE A 1050 30.20 -15.40 5.57
C PHE A 1050 30.89 -15.18 6.94
N ALA A 1051 30.64 -16.04 7.93
CA ALA A 1051 31.35 -16.08 9.22
C ALA A 1051 31.53 -17.54 9.73
N ASP A 1052 32.36 -17.69 10.77
CA ASP A 1052 32.56 -18.96 11.50
C ASP A 1052 31.43 -19.21 12.53
#